data_AF-A0A7S1A238-F1
#
_entry.id   AF-A0A7S1A238-F1
#
_cell.length_a   1.000
_cell.length_b   1.000
_cell.length_c   1.000
_cell.angle_alpha   90.00
_cell.angle_beta   90.00
_cell.angle_gamma   90.00
#
_symmetry.space_group_name_H-M   'P 1'
#
loop_
_entity.id
_entity.type
_entity.pdbx_description
1 polymer ?
#
loop_
_entity_poly.entity_id
_entity_poly.type
_entity_poly.pdbx_seq_one_letter_code
_entity_poly.pdbx_strand_id
1 'polypeptide(L)'
;LMKDLRTCCGTSGGAQDSDAEQRAVDDQLQAAVAIPTGEVLALEPVAGRFLVKEYGMHELRLKTNGSLHRCLFMVTSQLGDFAEALDHFHDACDWVWGGNWTEELDNATVCLLSALDDYFNEIDATLERSPMLRETLQSELRRSHRRLETSLAKALELYDIQAVGRVYGAVRSLLQSQSLLDMMMQMLGGGAGRGQMHDSHLYQSVLAFEKARFEAASDVKREEVKGVLARLIMAADAHAAELSGGPETSFTTRWHGELRDVLVHMRDDPEAIIHPLPFQQLRGGNGSYITDMMKSMMEVPGGAMRRAETIEAHSSLSPGLRFREAEDKVSRWSESLVDESVIFGTPLQPFEVHSRDPWARSVLAAIQSVLTLGFGYVTEGADGAETSKVAVLLDRVRAALPLHAQHKFLRDRRRRDRLKDVCRVVRAARKKGQRLSLTVNTDFPGTLRALKEHHTDNWVGPSLEGIWMKMLPEKRVFCFELWLHDVPAGADVRPRLVAADFGHPHTHGLAYYVATRFFDREFRNLQPGFILAFAEAECLKRAGFEVWDLGGADASPMMQYKPQVAISVDRSEHLRYLRELRRGHEAAESDAPRMELALTDWEASPPSLGEKVPTGVVFDDVSEEHLWGFVALRELEEGIKKEEEELKRALKKKQRPPKAVRRPPAARDTTGTASPQKVSAQSLGTANSARHPVEQAPDATLTPEATETPSNNRRSATGEEPCEARRDAGPGSAAARLEFMTVFNRLLAGGLSKTEAAAQALQAVSVAG
;
A
#
# COMPACT_ATOMS: atom_id res chain seq x y z
N LEU A 1 16.11 -19.80 20.06
CA LEU A 1 14.93 -20.24 20.83
C LEU A 1 15.27 -21.02 22.11
N MET A 2 15.56 -22.33 22.08
CA MET A 2 15.66 -23.15 23.31
C MET A 2 16.78 -22.74 24.28
N LYS A 3 17.91 -22.19 23.77
CA LYS A 3 18.95 -21.60 24.62
C LYS A 3 18.49 -20.30 25.29
N ASP A 4 17.79 -19.44 24.55
CA ASP A 4 17.36 -18.11 25.02
C ASP A 4 16.27 -18.23 26.10
N LEU A 5 15.39 -19.23 25.98
CA LEU A 5 14.37 -19.56 26.98
C LEU A 5 14.98 -19.96 28.34
N ARG A 6 16.09 -20.71 28.35
CA ARG A 6 16.77 -21.08 29.61
C ARG A 6 17.34 -19.86 30.34
N THR A 7 17.79 -18.83 29.62
CA THR A 7 18.26 -17.56 30.22
C THR A 7 17.14 -16.70 30.81
N CYS A 8 15.89 -16.83 30.33
CA CYS A 8 14.76 -16.08 30.88
C CYS A 8 14.24 -16.64 32.22
N CYS A 9 14.51 -17.92 32.54
CA CYS A 9 14.04 -18.58 33.76
C CYS A 9 14.99 -18.48 34.98
N GLY A 10 16.05 -17.66 34.87
CA GLY A 10 16.81 -17.06 35.98
C GLY A 10 17.01 -17.88 37.27
N THR A 11 17.91 -18.86 37.28
CA THR A 11 18.43 -19.48 38.51
C THR A 11 19.93 -19.29 38.65
N SER A 12 20.34 -18.20 39.31
CA SER A 12 21.70 -18.04 39.85
C SER A 12 21.74 -18.59 41.28
N GLY A 13 22.06 -19.87 41.44
CA GLY A 13 22.13 -20.58 42.72
C GLY A 13 23.31 -21.56 42.75
N GLY A 14 23.89 -21.79 43.93
CA GLY A 14 25.11 -22.59 44.09
C GLY A 14 24.88 -24.10 43.97
N ALA A 15 25.91 -24.81 43.50
CA ALA A 15 25.84 -26.25 43.28
C ALA A 15 25.81 -27.06 44.59
N GLN A 16 24.73 -27.84 44.81
CA GLN A 16 24.71 -29.06 45.64
C GLN A 16 23.36 -29.82 45.55
N ASP A 17 23.13 -30.57 44.47
CA ASP A 17 22.37 -31.86 44.38
C ASP A 17 22.02 -32.20 42.91
N SER A 18 23.05 -32.53 42.11
CA SER A 18 22.98 -32.62 40.65
C SER A 18 22.01 -33.66 40.08
N ASP A 19 21.56 -34.65 40.85
CA ASP A 19 20.78 -35.77 40.33
C ASP A 19 19.29 -35.70 40.75
N ALA A 20 18.98 -34.87 41.76
CA ALA A 20 17.62 -34.62 42.22
C ALA A 20 17.03 -33.35 41.59
N GLU A 21 17.80 -32.26 41.50
CA GLU A 21 17.37 -31.06 40.76
C GLU A 21 17.17 -31.37 39.27
N GLN A 22 18.05 -32.16 38.65
CA GLN A 22 17.95 -32.50 37.23
C GLN A 22 16.63 -33.24 36.91
N ARG A 23 16.20 -34.17 37.78
CA ARG A 23 14.93 -34.89 37.63
C ARG A 23 13.71 -33.99 37.89
N ALA A 24 13.81 -33.05 38.83
CA ALA A 24 12.75 -32.06 39.07
C ALA A 24 12.62 -31.04 37.91
N VAL A 25 13.72 -30.75 37.20
CA VAL A 25 13.73 -29.88 36.01
C VAL A 25 13.18 -30.60 34.77
N ASP A 26 13.49 -31.90 34.59
CA ASP A 26 12.99 -32.69 33.46
C ASP A 26 11.46 -32.93 33.51
N ASP A 27 10.85 -32.95 34.72
CA ASP A 27 9.38 -33.01 34.89
C ASP A 27 8.65 -31.67 34.61
N GLN A 28 9.38 -30.55 34.49
CA GLN A 28 8.77 -29.20 34.49
C GLN A 28 8.63 -28.52 33.12
N LEU A 29 9.28 -29.01 32.06
CA LEU A 29 9.29 -28.35 30.73
C LEU A 29 8.70 -29.26 29.64
N GLN A 30 7.38 -29.35 29.56
CA GLN A 30 6.71 -30.04 28.45
C GLN A 30 6.54 -29.07 27.27
N ALA A 31 7.29 -29.30 26.19
CA ALA A 31 7.18 -28.54 24.96
C ALA A 31 6.49 -29.37 23.86
N ALA A 32 5.68 -28.73 23.02
CA ALA A 32 5.04 -29.33 21.85
C ALA A 32 4.88 -28.28 20.74
N VAL A 33 4.81 -28.71 19.49
CA VAL A 33 4.47 -27.84 18.35
C VAL A 33 3.18 -28.35 17.73
N ALA A 34 2.15 -27.49 17.65
CA ALA A 34 1.05 -27.75 16.75
C ALA A 34 1.45 -27.27 15.35
N ILE A 35 1.39 -28.18 14.39
CA ILE A 35 1.76 -27.94 12.98
C ILE A 35 0.54 -27.47 12.17
N PRO A 36 0.71 -26.92 10.96
CA PRO A 36 -0.37 -26.34 10.14
C PRO A 36 -1.53 -27.29 9.80
N THR A 37 -1.32 -28.61 9.86
CA THR A 37 -2.38 -29.63 9.71
C THR A 37 -3.20 -29.86 11.00
N GLY A 38 -2.90 -29.16 12.09
CA GLY A 38 -3.57 -29.26 13.38
C GLY A 38 -3.04 -30.35 14.31
N GLU A 39 -2.15 -31.24 13.82
CA GLU A 39 -1.48 -32.24 14.65
C GLU A 39 -0.57 -31.59 15.70
N VAL A 40 -0.47 -32.19 16.89
CA VAL A 40 0.31 -31.66 18.02
C VAL A 40 1.47 -32.60 18.33
N LEU A 41 2.66 -32.24 17.87
CA LEU A 41 3.88 -33.02 18.03
C LEU A 41 4.59 -32.67 19.34
N ALA A 42 4.80 -33.64 20.23
CA ALA A 42 5.61 -33.43 21.42
C ALA A 42 7.08 -33.17 21.05
N LEU A 43 7.71 -32.17 21.66
CA LEU A 43 9.14 -31.90 21.51
C LEU A 43 9.92 -32.63 22.59
N GLU A 44 10.58 -33.73 22.24
CA GLU A 44 11.46 -34.42 23.18
C GLU A 44 12.69 -33.56 23.54
N PRO A 45 13.12 -33.51 24.82
CA PRO A 45 14.24 -32.67 25.25
C PRO A 45 15.62 -33.00 24.63
N VAL A 46 15.75 -34.16 23.99
CA VAL A 46 17.02 -34.91 23.89
C VAL A 46 17.96 -34.43 22.76
N ALA A 47 17.47 -33.68 21.76
CA ALA A 47 18.29 -33.30 20.58
C ALA A 47 18.39 -31.79 20.30
N GLY A 48 17.67 -30.93 21.01
CA GLY A 48 17.80 -29.46 20.92
C GLY A 48 17.51 -28.82 19.54
N ARG A 49 17.01 -29.61 18.58
CA ARG A 49 16.67 -29.20 17.20
C ARG A 49 15.38 -29.89 16.79
N PHE A 50 14.32 -29.11 16.62
CA PHE A 50 13.11 -29.57 15.94
C PHE A 50 13.24 -29.18 14.48
N LEU A 51 13.27 -30.17 13.59
CA LEU A 51 13.20 -29.91 12.15
C LEU A 51 11.73 -29.87 11.75
N VAL A 52 11.23 -28.66 11.56
CA VAL A 52 9.90 -28.44 10.99
C VAL A 52 9.91 -28.97 9.55
N LYS A 53 9.01 -29.90 9.23
CA LYS A 53 8.84 -30.45 7.87
C LYS A 53 7.69 -29.83 7.09
N GLU A 54 6.67 -29.34 7.79
CA GLU A 54 5.52 -28.67 7.20
C GLU A 54 5.76 -27.17 7.20
N TYR A 55 5.67 -26.52 6.04
CA TYR A 55 5.63 -25.06 6.00
C TYR A 55 4.23 -24.56 6.40
N GLY A 56 4.14 -23.36 7.00
CA GLY A 56 2.87 -22.76 7.45
C GLY A 56 2.96 -22.05 8.80
N MET A 57 1.80 -21.71 9.36
CA MET A 57 1.69 -21.18 10.72
C MET A 57 1.77 -22.29 11.78
N HIS A 58 2.83 -22.28 12.59
CA HIS A 58 3.05 -23.21 13.70
C HIS A 58 2.72 -22.57 15.06
N GLU A 59 2.34 -23.40 16.04
CA GLU A 59 2.18 -23.00 17.44
C GLU A 59 3.14 -23.77 18.35
N LEU A 60 4.15 -23.08 18.88
CA LEU A 60 4.95 -23.61 19.98
C LEU A 60 4.15 -23.50 21.29
N ARG A 61 3.84 -24.65 21.88
CA ARG A 61 3.24 -24.82 23.21
C ARG A 61 4.35 -25.15 24.20
N LEU A 62 4.51 -24.33 25.24
CA LEU A 62 5.51 -24.51 26.27
C LEU A 62 4.82 -24.51 27.64
N LYS A 63 4.76 -25.66 28.30
CA LYS A 63 4.24 -25.77 29.65
C LYS A 63 5.39 -25.66 30.64
N THR A 64 5.34 -24.64 31.49
CA THR A 64 6.30 -24.37 32.59
C THR A 64 5.55 -24.13 33.88
N ASN A 65 5.88 -24.85 34.94
CA ASN A 65 5.34 -24.63 36.31
C ASN A 65 3.79 -24.58 36.36
N GLY A 66 3.12 -25.41 35.56
CA GLY A 66 1.66 -25.45 35.45
C GLY A 66 1.04 -24.45 34.47
N SER A 67 1.76 -23.40 34.09
CA SER A 67 1.33 -22.42 33.08
C SER A 67 1.62 -22.92 31.66
N LEU A 68 0.67 -22.75 30.74
CA LEU A 68 0.84 -23.05 29.32
C LEU A 68 1.09 -21.76 28.53
N HIS A 69 2.34 -21.54 28.14
CA HIS A 69 2.72 -20.49 27.20
C HIS A 69 2.51 -20.98 25.77
N ARG A 70 2.11 -20.07 24.88
CA ARG A 70 1.88 -20.34 23.45
C ARG A 70 2.55 -19.24 22.64
N CYS A 71 3.21 -19.62 21.54
CA CYS A 71 3.83 -18.69 20.61
C CYS A 71 3.51 -19.14 19.18
N LEU A 72 2.92 -18.25 18.38
CA LEU A 72 2.69 -18.49 16.95
C LEU A 72 3.90 -17.99 16.15
N PHE A 73 4.35 -18.80 15.19
CA PHE A 73 5.44 -18.46 14.30
C PHE A 73 5.16 -19.00 12.89
N MET A 74 5.56 -18.23 11.87
CA MET A 74 5.49 -18.66 10.48
C MET A 74 6.77 -19.41 10.11
N VAL A 75 6.65 -20.47 9.31
CA VAL A 75 7.78 -21.17 8.69
C VAL A 75 7.54 -21.17 7.19
N THR A 76 8.19 -20.24 6.48
CA THR A 76 8.10 -20.11 5.02
C THR A 76 9.08 -21.04 4.31
N SER A 77 8.74 -21.41 3.07
CA SER A 77 9.68 -22.01 2.10
C SER A 77 10.50 -20.92 1.38
N GLN A 78 11.65 -21.27 0.78
CA GLN A 78 12.38 -20.30 -0.06
C GLN A 78 11.53 -19.86 -1.27
N LEU A 79 10.59 -20.70 -1.67
CA LEU A 79 9.60 -20.38 -2.69
C LEU A 79 8.61 -19.29 -2.25
N GLY A 80 8.14 -19.34 -1.01
CA GLY A 80 7.32 -18.27 -0.43
C GLY A 80 8.08 -16.94 -0.36
N ASP A 81 9.33 -16.98 0.12
CA ASP A 81 10.22 -15.81 0.19
C ASP A 81 10.51 -15.23 -1.22
N PHE A 82 10.70 -16.09 -2.23
CA PHE A 82 10.89 -15.70 -3.63
C PHE A 82 9.62 -15.08 -4.24
N ALA A 83 8.44 -15.65 -3.98
CA ALA A 83 7.15 -15.12 -4.41
C ALA A 83 6.93 -13.70 -3.88
N GLU A 84 7.13 -13.51 -2.57
CA GLU A 84 6.98 -12.23 -1.89
C GLU A 84 7.98 -11.18 -2.43
N ALA A 85 9.22 -11.57 -2.67
CA ALA A 85 10.23 -10.68 -3.25
C ALA A 85 9.91 -10.28 -4.71
N LEU A 86 9.36 -11.18 -5.52
CA LEU A 86 8.93 -10.91 -6.90
C LEU A 86 7.73 -9.95 -6.94
N ASP A 87 6.82 -10.11 -5.98
CA ASP A 87 5.65 -9.26 -5.83
C ASP A 87 6.04 -7.85 -5.36
N HIS A 88 6.91 -7.73 -4.35
CA HIS A 88 7.48 -6.44 -3.93
C HIS A 88 8.25 -5.73 -5.06
N PHE A 89 8.93 -6.48 -5.93
CA PHE A 89 9.56 -5.92 -7.13
C PHE A 89 8.52 -5.38 -8.12
N HIS A 90 7.45 -6.12 -8.39
CA HIS A 90 6.40 -5.67 -9.30
C HIS A 90 5.63 -4.44 -8.80
N ASP A 91 5.25 -4.41 -7.52
CA ASP A 91 4.60 -3.23 -6.93
C ASP A 91 5.52 -1.99 -6.98
N ALA A 92 6.84 -2.20 -6.88
CA ALA A 92 7.81 -1.12 -7.03
C ALA A 92 7.87 -0.57 -8.46
N CYS A 93 7.87 -1.44 -9.46
CA CYS A 93 7.86 -1.02 -10.86
C CYS A 93 6.54 -0.33 -11.26
N ASP A 94 5.39 -0.85 -10.80
CA ASP A 94 4.04 -0.39 -11.18
C ASP A 94 3.64 0.93 -10.48
N TRP A 95 3.99 1.10 -9.19
CA TRP A 95 3.36 2.12 -8.34
C TRP A 95 4.33 3.00 -7.53
N VAL A 96 5.50 2.47 -7.17
CA VAL A 96 6.48 3.20 -6.35
C VAL A 96 7.24 4.25 -7.17
N TRP A 97 7.18 4.18 -8.51
CA TRP A 97 7.87 5.09 -9.42
C TRP A 97 7.50 6.57 -9.22
N GLY A 98 8.49 7.46 -9.39
CA GLY A 98 8.33 8.90 -9.32
C GLY A 98 9.55 9.61 -9.88
N GLY A 99 9.30 10.56 -10.79
CA GLY A 99 10.32 11.22 -11.60
C GLY A 99 9.82 12.55 -12.18
N ASN A 100 10.70 13.24 -12.90
CA ASN A 100 10.33 14.43 -13.68
C ASN A 100 9.88 14.00 -15.08
N TRP A 101 8.98 14.74 -15.71
CA TRP A 101 8.69 14.54 -17.12
C TRP A 101 9.84 15.09 -17.97
N THR A 102 10.44 14.27 -18.84
CA THR A 102 11.54 14.65 -19.74
C THR A 102 11.14 14.51 -21.20
N GLU A 103 11.91 15.09 -22.11
CA GLU A 103 11.66 15.02 -23.56
C GLU A 103 11.89 13.61 -24.10
N GLU A 104 12.85 12.88 -23.55
CA GLU A 104 13.12 11.47 -23.85
C GLU A 104 11.95 10.58 -23.43
N LEU A 105 11.35 10.84 -22.27
CA LEU A 105 10.16 10.10 -21.81
C LEU A 105 8.92 10.42 -22.65
N ASP A 106 8.73 11.68 -23.06
CA ASP A 106 7.66 12.11 -23.95
C ASP A 106 7.75 11.36 -25.30
N ASN A 107 8.91 11.45 -25.95
CA ASN A 107 9.20 10.77 -27.22
C ASN A 107 9.04 9.25 -27.11
N ALA A 108 9.62 8.61 -26.10
CA ALA A 108 9.52 7.17 -25.92
C ALA A 108 8.09 6.69 -25.63
N THR A 109 7.28 7.51 -24.95
CA THR A 109 5.85 7.23 -24.70
C THR A 109 5.04 7.27 -26.02
N VAL A 110 5.32 8.25 -26.90
CA VAL A 110 4.67 8.31 -28.23
C VAL A 110 5.13 7.16 -29.14
N CYS A 111 6.43 6.83 -29.16
CA CYS A 111 6.94 5.69 -29.92
C CYS A 111 6.32 4.36 -29.46
N LEU A 112 6.18 4.15 -28.15
CA LEU A 112 5.53 2.96 -27.60
C LEU A 112 4.04 2.89 -27.95
N LEU A 113 3.32 4.02 -27.97
CA LEU A 113 1.93 4.06 -28.41
C LEU A 113 1.79 3.69 -29.90
N SER A 114 2.65 4.25 -30.76
CA SER A 114 2.65 3.90 -32.20
C SER A 114 2.96 2.42 -32.43
N ALA A 115 4.00 1.89 -31.77
CA ALA A 115 4.39 0.49 -31.93
C ALA A 115 3.36 -0.49 -31.37
N LEU A 116 2.54 -0.05 -30.41
CA LEU A 116 1.40 -0.82 -29.89
C LEU A 116 0.29 -0.96 -30.94
N ASP A 117 -0.10 0.13 -31.58
CA ASP A 117 -1.12 0.13 -32.62
C ASP A 117 -0.70 -0.73 -33.83
N ASP A 118 0.54 -0.57 -34.32
CA ASP A 118 1.11 -1.40 -35.40
C ASP A 118 1.02 -2.90 -35.08
N TYR A 119 1.44 -3.28 -33.87
CA TYR A 119 1.41 -4.65 -33.39
C TYR A 119 -0.02 -5.21 -33.25
N PHE A 120 -0.98 -4.41 -32.78
CA PHE A 120 -2.37 -4.85 -32.68
C PHE A 120 -3.07 -4.95 -34.04
N ASN A 121 -2.71 -4.10 -35.00
CA ASN A 121 -3.13 -4.24 -36.40
C ASN A 121 -2.63 -5.56 -37.00
N GLU A 122 -1.36 -5.94 -36.77
CA GLU A 122 -0.82 -7.25 -37.18
C GLU A 122 -1.51 -8.43 -36.50
N ILE A 123 -1.90 -8.30 -35.22
CA ILE A 123 -2.64 -9.34 -34.49
C ILE A 123 -4.05 -9.49 -35.04
N ASP A 124 -4.83 -8.42 -35.20
CA ASP A 124 -6.21 -8.52 -35.70
C ASP A 124 -6.22 -9.08 -37.16
N ALA A 125 -5.26 -8.69 -38.00
CA ALA A 125 -5.06 -9.27 -39.34
C ALA A 125 -4.62 -10.76 -39.33
N THR A 126 -4.05 -11.24 -38.22
CA THR A 126 -3.73 -12.66 -38.01
C THR A 126 -4.94 -13.43 -37.49
N LEU A 127 -5.68 -12.87 -36.52
CA LEU A 127 -6.91 -13.46 -35.96
C LEU A 127 -8.04 -13.50 -37.00
N GLU A 128 -8.06 -12.60 -37.98
CA GLU A 128 -8.92 -12.68 -39.17
C GLU A 128 -8.76 -14.00 -39.94
N ARG A 129 -7.55 -14.55 -39.97
CA ARG A 129 -7.23 -15.81 -40.67
C ARG A 129 -7.50 -17.05 -39.82
N SER A 130 -7.95 -16.90 -38.57
CA SER A 130 -8.16 -18.01 -37.62
C SER A 130 -9.34 -17.74 -36.67
N PRO A 131 -10.59 -17.98 -37.13
CA PRO A 131 -11.80 -17.67 -36.36
C PRO A 131 -11.86 -18.30 -34.95
N MET A 132 -11.29 -19.50 -34.77
CA MET A 132 -11.25 -20.21 -33.49
C MET A 132 -10.35 -19.51 -32.44
N LEU A 133 -9.26 -18.89 -32.89
CA LEU A 133 -8.37 -18.12 -32.00
C LEU A 133 -8.99 -16.78 -31.61
N ARG A 134 -9.75 -16.17 -32.54
CA ARG A 134 -10.43 -14.88 -32.32
C ARG A 134 -11.36 -14.92 -31.11
N GLU A 135 -12.28 -15.87 -31.01
CA GLU A 135 -13.24 -15.90 -29.89
C GLU A 135 -12.55 -16.08 -28.52
N THR A 136 -11.45 -16.86 -28.47
CA THR A 136 -10.77 -17.18 -27.21
C THR A 136 -9.79 -16.08 -26.75
N LEU A 137 -9.02 -15.48 -27.67
CA LEU A 137 -7.90 -14.60 -27.32
C LEU A 137 -8.20 -13.11 -27.48
N GLN A 138 -9.19 -12.72 -28.30
CA GLN A 138 -9.47 -11.32 -28.61
C GLN A 138 -9.99 -10.54 -27.39
N SER A 139 -10.61 -11.21 -26.40
CA SER A 139 -11.04 -10.62 -25.14
C SER A 139 -9.86 -10.16 -24.27
N GLU A 140 -8.93 -11.06 -23.95
CA GLU A 140 -7.78 -10.77 -23.08
C GLU A 140 -6.73 -9.87 -23.77
N LEU A 141 -6.42 -10.11 -25.05
CA LEU A 141 -5.49 -9.26 -25.79
C LEU A 141 -6.04 -7.82 -25.90
N ARG A 142 -7.33 -7.63 -26.20
CA ARG A 142 -7.93 -6.27 -26.24
C ARG A 142 -8.09 -5.66 -24.84
N ARG A 143 -8.20 -6.46 -23.78
CA ARG A 143 -8.20 -5.96 -22.39
C ARG A 143 -6.82 -5.39 -22.01
N SER A 144 -5.75 -6.11 -22.36
CA SER A 144 -4.38 -5.63 -22.22
C SER A 144 -4.13 -4.38 -23.11
N HIS A 145 -4.60 -4.39 -24.36
CA HIS A 145 -4.50 -3.25 -25.29
C HIS A 145 -5.09 -1.97 -24.68
N ARG A 146 -6.40 -1.98 -24.37
CA ARG A 146 -7.12 -0.80 -23.84
C ARG A 146 -6.51 -0.28 -22.55
N ARG A 147 -6.00 -1.17 -21.68
CA ARG A 147 -5.32 -0.78 -20.43
C ARG A 147 -4.01 -0.03 -20.69
N LEU A 148 -3.22 -0.51 -21.64
CA LEU A 148 -1.96 0.12 -22.04
C LEU A 148 -2.21 1.44 -22.78
N GLU A 149 -3.09 1.44 -23.79
CA GLU A 149 -3.56 2.63 -24.52
C GLU A 149 -4.08 3.71 -23.56
N THR A 150 -4.98 3.36 -22.63
CA THR A 150 -5.53 4.30 -21.63
C THR A 150 -4.44 4.85 -20.70
N SER A 151 -3.40 4.07 -20.39
CA SER A 151 -2.31 4.50 -19.53
C SER A 151 -1.36 5.44 -20.30
N LEU A 152 -0.96 5.08 -21.52
CA LEU A 152 -0.14 5.93 -22.39
C LEU A 152 -0.85 7.25 -22.73
N ALA A 153 -2.14 7.21 -23.07
CA ALA A 153 -2.94 8.40 -23.32
C ALA A 153 -3.03 9.31 -22.08
N LYS A 154 -3.28 8.75 -20.87
CA LYS A 154 -3.26 9.54 -19.63
C LYS A 154 -1.88 10.11 -19.30
N ALA A 155 -0.81 9.38 -19.61
CA ALA A 155 0.55 9.87 -19.44
C ALA A 155 0.79 11.09 -20.34
N LEU A 156 0.49 11.01 -21.64
CA LEU A 156 0.69 12.10 -22.61
C LEU A 156 -0.26 13.30 -22.39
N GLU A 157 -1.56 13.05 -22.23
CA GLU A 157 -2.58 14.10 -22.16
C GLU A 157 -2.54 14.89 -20.84
N LEU A 158 -2.20 14.23 -19.73
CA LEU A 158 -2.26 14.81 -18.38
C LEU A 158 -0.89 14.96 -17.70
N TYR A 159 0.19 14.49 -18.34
CA TYR A 159 1.52 14.37 -17.73
C TYR A 159 1.48 13.55 -16.42
N ASP A 160 0.62 12.53 -16.38
CA ASP A 160 0.38 11.68 -15.22
C ASP A 160 1.54 10.70 -15.00
N ILE A 161 2.46 11.07 -14.11
CA ILE A 161 3.56 10.25 -13.59
C ILE A 161 3.08 8.87 -13.10
N GLN A 162 1.85 8.76 -12.59
CA GLN A 162 1.28 7.50 -12.11
C GLN A 162 0.78 6.62 -13.26
N ALA A 163 0.38 7.22 -14.38
CA ALA A 163 0.10 6.48 -15.61
C ALA A 163 1.38 5.86 -16.19
N VAL A 164 2.50 6.57 -16.15
CA VAL A 164 3.82 6.06 -16.57
C VAL A 164 4.22 4.80 -15.78
N GLY A 165 3.95 4.74 -14.48
CA GLY A 165 4.11 3.50 -13.68
C GLY A 165 3.21 2.36 -14.16
N ARG A 166 1.92 2.64 -14.38
CA ARG A 166 0.93 1.64 -14.86
C ARG A 166 1.26 1.06 -16.24
N VAL A 167 2.07 1.74 -17.07
CA VAL A 167 2.55 1.21 -18.36
C VAL A 167 3.36 -0.07 -18.15
N TYR A 168 4.26 -0.16 -17.15
CA TYR A 168 5.06 -1.36 -16.89
C TYR A 168 4.16 -2.59 -16.65
N GLY A 169 3.18 -2.47 -15.77
CA GLY A 169 2.23 -3.54 -15.44
C GLY A 169 1.34 -3.92 -16.61
N ALA A 170 0.93 -2.95 -17.43
CA ALA A 170 0.14 -3.18 -18.65
C ALA A 170 0.96 -3.86 -19.77
N VAL A 171 2.22 -3.45 -19.97
CA VAL A 171 3.18 -4.14 -20.85
C VAL A 171 3.39 -5.57 -20.36
N ARG A 172 3.69 -5.80 -19.08
CA ARG A 172 3.82 -7.14 -18.50
C ARG A 172 2.59 -8.03 -18.77
N SER A 173 1.38 -7.50 -18.66
CA SER A 173 0.12 -8.19 -19.00
C SER A 173 0.02 -8.53 -20.49
N LEU A 174 0.45 -7.60 -21.36
CA LEU A 174 0.50 -7.81 -22.80
C LEU A 174 1.51 -8.90 -23.19
N LEU A 175 2.73 -8.85 -22.66
CA LEU A 175 3.76 -9.86 -22.96
C LEU A 175 3.33 -11.27 -22.47
N GLN A 176 2.52 -11.37 -21.42
CA GLN A 176 1.92 -12.64 -20.96
C GLN A 176 0.79 -13.14 -21.87
N SER A 177 -0.02 -12.21 -22.38
CA SER A 177 -1.07 -12.54 -23.35
C SER A 177 -0.47 -13.00 -24.69
N GLN A 178 0.69 -12.44 -25.06
CA GLN A 178 1.43 -12.81 -26.26
C GLN A 178 2.07 -14.19 -26.18
N SER A 179 2.71 -14.56 -25.06
CA SER A 179 3.29 -15.90 -24.91
C SER A 179 2.24 -17.02 -24.95
N LEU A 180 1.00 -16.72 -24.55
CA LEU A 180 -0.15 -17.60 -24.76
C LEU A 180 -0.53 -17.72 -26.25
N LEU A 181 -0.59 -16.61 -26.99
CA LEU A 181 -0.86 -16.61 -28.44
C LEU A 181 0.21 -17.43 -29.19
N ASP A 182 1.49 -17.22 -28.90
CA ASP A 182 2.59 -17.91 -29.57
C ASP A 182 2.54 -19.43 -29.35
N MET A 183 2.17 -19.90 -28.14
CA MET A 183 1.93 -21.32 -27.89
C MET A 183 0.75 -21.87 -28.70
N MET A 184 -0.39 -21.17 -28.71
CA MET A 184 -1.57 -21.62 -29.46
C MET A 184 -1.31 -21.68 -30.97
N MET A 185 -0.52 -20.74 -31.50
CA MET A 185 -0.06 -20.76 -32.89
C MET A 185 0.85 -21.96 -33.19
N GLN A 186 1.82 -22.26 -32.31
CA GLN A 186 2.69 -23.45 -32.43
C GLN A 186 1.89 -24.76 -32.40
N MET A 187 0.92 -24.90 -31.48
CA MET A 187 0.08 -26.10 -31.38
C MET A 187 -0.78 -26.34 -32.62
N LEU A 188 -1.20 -25.27 -33.32
CA LEU A 188 -1.99 -25.35 -34.55
C LEU A 188 -1.14 -25.56 -35.82
N GLY A 189 0.16 -25.85 -35.68
CA GLY A 189 1.07 -26.03 -36.80
C GLY A 189 1.44 -24.71 -37.52
N GLY A 190 1.12 -23.56 -36.92
CA GLY A 190 1.66 -22.27 -37.33
C GLY A 190 3.17 -22.26 -37.06
N GLY A 191 3.97 -22.12 -38.12
CA GLY A 191 5.42 -22.21 -38.03
C GLY A 191 6.03 -21.21 -37.03
N ALA A 192 7.13 -21.61 -36.39
CA ALA A 192 7.90 -20.81 -35.43
C ALA A 192 8.65 -19.65 -36.11
N GLY A 193 7.88 -18.69 -36.63
CA GLY A 193 8.34 -17.68 -37.60
C GLY A 193 7.91 -16.24 -37.34
N ARG A 194 7.29 -15.93 -36.19
CA ARG A 194 7.45 -14.58 -35.62
C ARG A 194 8.82 -14.55 -34.95
N GLY A 195 9.62 -13.52 -35.24
CA GLY A 195 10.94 -13.33 -34.62
C GLY A 195 10.80 -13.32 -33.09
N GLN A 196 11.90 -13.62 -32.39
CA GLN A 196 11.90 -13.59 -30.93
C GLN A 196 11.29 -12.25 -30.47
N MET A 197 10.44 -12.25 -29.44
CA MET A 197 9.80 -11.03 -28.95
C MET A 197 10.82 -9.89 -28.71
N HIS A 198 12.04 -10.27 -28.29
CA HIS A 198 13.24 -9.44 -28.19
C HIS A 198 13.55 -8.56 -29.42
N ASP A 199 13.29 -9.06 -30.63
CA ASP A 199 13.58 -8.40 -31.91
C ASP A 199 12.40 -7.58 -32.46
N SER A 200 11.23 -7.63 -31.81
CA SER A 200 10.03 -6.93 -32.28
C SER A 200 10.12 -5.41 -32.09
N HIS A 201 9.57 -4.63 -33.02
CA HIS A 201 9.51 -3.17 -32.93
C HIS A 201 8.84 -2.70 -31.63
N LEU A 202 7.71 -3.34 -31.26
CA LEU A 202 7.03 -3.11 -29.98
C LEU A 202 7.98 -3.27 -28.79
N TYR A 203 8.77 -4.34 -28.74
CA TYR A 203 9.64 -4.59 -27.62
C TYR A 203 10.83 -3.63 -27.56
N GLN A 204 11.38 -3.22 -28.72
CA GLN A 204 12.39 -2.17 -28.77
C GLN A 204 11.82 -0.82 -28.28
N SER A 205 10.57 -0.48 -28.58
CA SER A 205 9.89 0.68 -27.99
C SER A 205 9.62 0.52 -26.48
N VAL A 206 9.34 -0.69 -25.98
CA VAL A 206 9.28 -0.98 -24.53
C VAL A 206 10.63 -0.73 -23.87
N LEU A 207 11.74 -1.19 -24.46
CA LEU A 207 13.09 -0.94 -23.92
C LEU A 207 13.42 0.56 -23.88
N ALA A 208 13.11 1.30 -24.95
CA ALA A 208 13.30 2.74 -25.01
C ALA A 208 12.46 3.49 -23.94
N PHE A 209 11.19 3.09 -23.77
CA PHE A 209 10.31 3.62 -22.74
C PHE A 209 10.81 3.33 -21.33
N GLU A 210 11.18 2.08 -21.03
CA GLU A 210 11.68 1.71 -19.70
C GLU A 210 13.00 2.40 -19.36
N LYS A 211 13.88 2.60 -20.36
CA LYS A 211 15.10 3.41 -20.21
C LYS A 211 14.76 4.85 -19.82
N ALA A 212 13.97 5.54 -20.65
CA ALA A 212 13.60 6.93 -20.41
C ALA A 212 12.84 7.11 -19.08
N ARG A 213 11.98 6.14 -18.72
CA ARG A 213 11.28 6.09 -17.42
C ARG A 213 12.23 5.94 -16.24
N PHE A 214 13.27 5.12 -16.36
CA PHE A 214 14.23 4.92 -15.27
C PHE A 214 15.23 6.09 -15.14
N GLU A 215 15.61 6.71 -16.25
CA GLU A 215 16.42 7.94 -16.29
C GLU A 215 15.66 9.16 -15.73
N ALA A 216 14.37 9.27 -16.02
CA ALA A 216 13.47 10.30 -15.48
C ALA A 216 13.20 10.15 -13.97
N ALA A 217 13.39 8.95 -13.41
CA ALA A 217 13.15 8.67 -11.99
C ALA A 217 14.09 9.46 -11.06
N SER A 218 13.62 9.81 -9.86
CA SER A 218 14.51 10.36 -8.82
C SER A 218 15.48 9.30 -8.28
N ASP A 219 16.66 9.70 -7.82
CA ASP A 219 17.70 8.79 -7.31
C ASP A 219 17.16 7.87 -6.20
N VAL A 220 16.40 8.42 -5.26
CA VAL A 220 15.76 7.66 -4.18
C VAL A 220 14.87 6.54 -4.72
N LYS A 221 14.20 6.76 -5.87
CA LYS A 221 13.33 5.76 -6.51
C LYS A 221 14.11 4.74 -7.33
N ARG A 222 15.20 5.13 -7.99
CA ARG A 222 16.14 4.18 -8.60
C ARG A 222 16.71 3.22 -7.56
N GLU A 223 17.17 3.75 -6.43
CA GLU A 223 17.69 2.96 -5.31
C GLU A 223 16.60 2.08 -4.67
N GLU A 224 15.36 2.56 -4.55
CA GLU A 224 14.24 1.76 -4.04
C GLU A 224 13.94 0.55 -4.95
N VAL A 225 13.91 0.76 -6.28
CA VAL A 225 13.72 -0.32 -7.28
C VAL A 225 14.91 -1.28 -7.33
N LYS A 226 16.15 -0.77 -7.33
CA LYS A 226 17.36 -1.63 -7.26
C LYS A 226 17.42 -2.41 -5.94
N GLY A 227 16.95 -1.83 -4.84
CA GLY A 227 16.86 -2.47 -3.53
C GLY A 227 15.84 -3.62 -3.44
N VAL A 228 14.68 -3.53 -4.11
CA VAL A 228 13.75 -4.68 -4.23
C VAL A 228 14.28 -5.72 -5.22
N LEU A 229 14.90 -5.32 -6.33
CA LEU A 229 15.54 -6.24 -7.28
C LEU A 229 16.66 -7.06 -6.61
N ALA A 230 17.46 -6.42 -5.75
CA ALA A 230 18.48 -7.11 -4.95
C ALA A 230 17.87 -8.20 -4.04
N ARG A 231 16.74 -7.91 -3.38
CA ARG A 231 16.01 -8.89 -2.56
C ARG A 231 15.44 -10.04 -3.40
N LEU A 232 14.87 -9.74 -4.57
CA LEU A 232 14.40 -10.73 -5.52
C LEU A 232 15.51 -11.68 -5.97
N ILE A 233 16.69 -11.17 -6.33
CA ILE A 233 17.84 -12.00 -6.72
C ILE A 233 18.30 -12.88 -5.55
N MET A 234 18.35 -12.35 -4.32
CA MET A 234 18.73 -13.14 -3.14
C MET A 234 17.74 -14.27 -2.84
N ALA A 235 16.44 -14.00 -2.92
CA ALA A 235 15.41 -15.01 -2.67
C ALA A 235 15.37 -16.07 -3.79
N ALA A 236 15.55 -15.64 -5.05
CA ALA A 236 15.69 -16.53 -6.20
C ALA A 236 16.94 -17.43 -6.12
N ASP A 237 18.08 -16.89 -5.68
CA ASP A 237 19.31 -17.67 -5.43
C ASP A 237 19.08 -18.73 -4.34
N ALA A 238 18.40 -18.37 -3.26
CA ALA A 238 18.11 -19.30 -2.17
C ALA A 238 17.10 -20.40 -2.58
N HIS A 239 16.09 -20.04 -3.39
CA HIS A 239 15.16 -20.99 -3.96
C HIS A 239 15.81 -21.93 -5.00
N ALA A 240 16.67 -21.40 -5.88
CA ALA A 240 17.44 -22.21 -6.81
C ALA A 240 18.35 -23.21 -6.06
N ALA A 241 18.97 -22.78 -4.95
CA ALA A 241 19.78 -23.65 -4.11
C ALA A 241 18.97 -24.77 -3.41
N GLU A 242 17.73 -24.49 -2.98
CA GLU A 242 16.80 -25.52 -2.47
C GLU A 242 16.47 -26.56 -3.55
N LEU A 243 16.14 -26.11 -4.77
CA LEU A 243 15.83 -26.97 -5.92
C LEU A 243 17.03 -27.78 -6.44
N SER A 244 18.26 -27.27 -6.26
CA SER A 244 19.50 -27.92 -6.71
C SER A 244 19.81 -29.25 -6.00
N GLY A 245 19.07 -29.57 -4.93
CA GLY A 245 19.10 -30.90 -4.30
C GLY A 245 18.18 -31.95 -4.95
N GLY A 246 17.36 -31.55 -5.93
CA GLY A 246 16.40 -32.40 -6.64
C GLY A 246 16.79 -32.71 -8.09
N PRO A 247 15.88 -33.29 -8.89
CA PRO A 247 16.03 -33.34 -10.34
C PRO A 247 16.02 -31.92 -10.93
N GLU A 248 16.79 -31.68 -12.00
CA GLU A 248 16.84 -30.37 -12.67
C GLU A 248 15.44 -29.87 -13.05
N THR A 249 15.08 -28.67 -12.60
CA THR A 249 13.79 -28.03 -12.89
C THR A 249 13.93 -26.99 -13.99
N SER A 250 12.80 -26.65 -14.63
CA SER A 250 12.70 -25.56 -15.60
C SER A 250 13.27 -24.25 -15.04
N PHE A 251 13.09 -23.99 -13.75
CA PHE A 251 13.59 -22.81 -13.06
C PHE A 251 15.11 -22.86 -12.89
N THR A 252 15.68 -23.94 -12.33
CA THR A 252 17.14 -24.03 -12.09
C THR A 252 17.94 -23.90 -13.38
N THR A 253 17.49 -24.50 -14.48
CA THR A 253 18.17 -24.41 -15.79
C THR A 253 18.14 -22.98 -16.35
N ARG A 254 17.03 -22.24 -16.19
CA ARG A 254 16.95 -20.84 -16.62
C ARG A 254 17.75 -19.91 -15.72
N TRP A 255 17.65 -20.08 -14.40
CA TRP A 255 18.34 -19.28 -13.39
C TRP A 255 19.86 -19.38 -13.52
N HIS A 256 20.40 -20.61 -13.62
CA HIS A 256 21.82 -20.88 -13.83
C HIS A 256 22.28 -20.80 -15.29
N GLY A 257 21.38 -20.48 -16.22
CA GLY A 257 21.71 -20.03 -17.57
C GLY A 257 22.12 -18.56 -17.55
N GLU A 258 21.40 -17.72 -18.30
CA GLU A 258 21.71 -16.29 -18.42
C GLU A 258 20.84 -15.39 -17.51
N LEU A 259 19.70 -15.90 -17.01
CA LEU A 259 18.66 -15.08 -16.37
C LEU A 259 19.19 -14.38 -15.11
N ARG A 260 19.91 -15.10 -14.25
CA ARG A 260 20.50 -14.53 -13.04
C ARG A 260 21.46 -13.39 -13.35
N ASP A 261 22.34 -13.59 -14.33
CA ASP A 261 23.38 -12.62 -14.67
C ASP A 261 22.78 -11.37 -15.34
N VAL A 262 21.72 -11.53 -16.15
CA VAL A 262 20.92 -10.40 -16.66
C VAL A 262 20.32 -9.57 -15.52
N LEU A 263 19.73 -10.21 -14.50
CA LEU A 263 19.15 -9.48 -13.36
C LEU A 263 20.21 -8.83 -12.46
N VAL A 264 21.36 -9.48 -12.28
CA VAL A 264 22.52 -8.89 -11.58
C VAL A 264 23.05 -7.68 -12.33
N HIS A 265 23.15 -7.74 -13.66
CA HIS A 265 23.53 -6.61 -14.50
C HIS A 265 22.53 -5.44 -14.38
N MET A 266 21.22 -5.71 -14.43
CA MET A 266 20.16 -4.69 -14.17
C MET A 266 20.27 -4.03 -12.79
N ARG A 267 20.77 -4.74 -11.78
CA ARG A 267 21.00 -4.21 -10.44
C ARG A 267 22.28 -3.37 -10.39
N ASP A 268 23.40 -3.91 -10.84
CA ASP A 268 24.73 -3.35 -10.57
C ASP A 268 25.14 -2.25 -11.57
N ASP A 269 24.74 -2.37 -12.83
CA ASP A 269 25.09 -1.38 -13.86
C ASP A 269 24.17 -0.14 -13.76
N PRO A 270 24.71 1.09 -13.69
CA PRO A 270 23.91 2.32 -13.75
C PRO A 270 23.16 2.52 -15.08
N GLU A 271 23.67 1.98 -16.19
CA GLU A 271 23.11 2.18 -17.54
C GLU A 271 22.15 1.05 -17.96
N ALA A 272 22.07 -0.06 -17.21
CA ALA A 272 21.20 -1.18 -17.54
C ALA A 272 19.71 -0.86 -17.34
N ILE A 273 18.90 -1.26 -18.34
CA ILE A 273 17.47 -1.00 -18.39
C ILE A 273 16.71 -2.05 -17.58
N ILE A 274 15.90 -1.65 -16.61
CA ILE A 274 15.01 -2.56 -15.87
C ILE A 274 13.70 -2.75 -16.65
N HIS A 275 13.59 -3.84 -17.40
CA HIS A 275 12.46 -4.11 -18.30
C HIS A 275 11.74 -5.43 -17.97
N PRO A 276 10.44 -5.60 -18.31
CA PRO A 276 9.61 -6.69 -17.75
C PRO A 276 9.92 -8.12 -18.24
N LEU A 277 10.61 -8.30 -19.38
CA LEU A 277 10.75 -9.61 -20.06
C LEU A 277 11.53 -10.69 -19.26
N PRO A 278 12.70 -10.44 -18.64
CA PRO A 278 13.38 -11.45 -17.80
C PRO A 278 12.51 -11.89 -16.61
N PHE A 279 11.71 -10.98 -16.05
CA PHE A 279 10.77 -11.29 -14.98
C PHE A 279 9.58 -12.15 -15.41
N GLN A 280 9.38 -12.38 -16.72
CA GLN A 280 8.48 -13.42 -17.21
C GLN A 280 9.12 -14.81 -17.11
N GLN A 281 10.43 -14.93 -17.35
CA GLN A 281 11.16 -16.21 -17.28
C GLN A 281 11.23 -16.77 -15.85
N LEU A 282 11.07 -15.91 -14.84
CA LEU A 282 10.97 -16.27 -13.42
C LEU A 282 9.68 -17.02 -13.04
N ARG A 283 8.66 -17.05 -13.91
CA ARG A 283 7.29 -17.46 -13.55
C ARG A 283 6.96 -18.94 -13.82
N GLY A 284 7.94 -19.78 -14.14
CA GLY A 284 7.69 -21.14 -14.63
C GLY A 284 7.51 -21.20 -16.16
N GLY A 285 7.57 -22.40 -16.73
CA GLY A 285 7.19 -22.72 -18.10
C GLY A 285 8.20 -22.38 -19.21
N ASN A 286 8.66 -23.39 -19.95
CA ASN A 286 9.19 -23.21 -21.31
C ASN A 286 8.07 -23.23 -22.38
N GLY A 287 6.85 -23.64 -21.99
CA GLY A 287 5.60 -23.21 -22.61
C GLY A 287 4.87 -22.28 -21.64
N SER A 288 3.87 -21.53 -22.10
CA SER A 288 2.99 -20.80 -21.17
C SER A 288 2.26 -21.79 -20.25
N TYR A 289 1.82 -21.33 -19.07
CA TYR A 289 1.00 -22.04 -18.05
C TYR A 289 0.00 -23.09 -18.59
N ILE A 290 -0.60 -22.88 -19.77
CA ILE A 290 -1.52 -23.86 -20.40
C ILE A 290 -0.80 -25.12 -20.90
N THR A 291 0.48 -25.04 -21.29
CA THR A 291 1.29 -26.20 -21.69
C THR A 291 1.39 -27.21 -20.56
N ASP A 292 1.75 -26.79 -19.35
CA ASP A 292 1.93 -27.71 -18.22
C ASP A 292 0.59 -28.17 -17.63
N MET A 293 -0.45 -27.33 -17.69
CA MET A 293 -1.84 -27.77 -17.46
C MET A 293 -2.25 -28.87 -18.45
N MET A 294 -2.02 -28.68 -19.75
CA MET A 294 -2.36 -29.67 -20.78
C MET A 294 -1.48 -30.92 -20.69
N LYS A 295 -0.21 -30.79 -20.30
CA LYS A 295 0.69 -31.92 -20.03
C LYS A 295 0.15 -32.78 -18.89
N SER A 296 -0.32 -32.16 -17.80
CA SER A 296 -0.98 -32.86 -16.69
C SER A 296 -2.31 -33.53 -17.08
N MET A 297 -3.01 -33.00 -18.09
CA MET A 297 -4.25 -33.59 -18.63
C MET A 297 -4.01 -34.66 -19.70
N MET A 298 -2.85 -34.66 -20.37
CA MET A 298 -2.50 -35.60 -21.43
C MET A 298 -1.65 -36.78 -20.94
N GLU A 299 -1.05 -36.70 -19.74
CA GLU A 299 -0.43 -37.84 -19.08
C GLU A 299 -1.51 -38.81 -18.51
N VAL A 300 -1.40 -40.07 -18.93
CA VAL A 300 -2.51 -41.05 -19.04
C VAL A 300 -2.89 -41.72 -17.69
N PRO A 301 -4.16 -42.17 -17.48
CA PRO A 301 -4.58 -42.79 -16.22
C PRO A 301 -3.81 -44.08 -15.91
N GLY A 302 -3.33 -44.21 -14.66
CA GLY A 302 -2.69 -45.42 -14.14
C GLY A 302 -1.22 -45.26 -13.74
N GLY A 303 -0.57 -44.14 -14.09
CA GLY A 303 0.69 -43.76 -13.48
C GLY A 303 0.50 -43.30 -12.04
N ALA A 304 1.28 -43.83 -11.10
CA ALA A 304 1.27 -43.34 -9.72
C ALA A 304 1.81 -41.90 -9.70
N MET A 305 0.92 -40.92 -9.55
CA MET A 305 1.27 -39.52 -9.29
C MET A 305 2.30 -39.46 -8.16
N ARG A 306 3.56 -39.16 -8.50
CA ARG A 306 4.54 -38.75 -7.51
C ARG A 306 4.14 -37.35 -7.04
N ARG A 307 3.44 -37.33 -5.91
CA ARG A 307 3.06 -36.16 -5.11
C ARG A 307 3.94 -34.94 -5.41
N ALA A 308 3.42 -34.02 -6.22
CA ALA A 308 3.61 -32.61 -5.94
C ALA A 308 2.76 -32.34 -4.68
N GLU A 309 3.40 -32.37 -3.51
CA GLU A 309 2.73 -32.23 -2.21
C GLU A 309 2.27 -30.78 -1.91
N THR A 310 2.38 -29.90 -2.90
CA THR A 310 1.98 -28.49 -2.91
C THR A 310 0.87 -28.18 -3.93
N ILE A 311 0.09 -29.18 -4.38
CA ILE A 311 -1.13 -28.94 -5.20
C ILE A 311 -2.24 -28.31 -4.33
N GLU A 312 -2.07 -27.03 -4.03
CA GLU A 312 -3.15 -26.08 -3.76
C GLU A 312 -3.26 -25.03 -4.90
N ALA A 313 -2.69 -25.35 -6.07
CA ALA A 313 -2.65 -24.56 -7.30
C ALA A 313 -4.01 -24.20 -7.93
N HIS A 314 -5.14 -24.53 -7.30
CA HIS A 314 -6.48 -23.99 -7.59
C HIS A 314 -7.38 -23.94 -6.34
N SER A 315 -6.80 -23.76 -5.14
CA SER A 315 -7.51 -23.84 -3.86
C SER A 315 -8.41 -22.63 -3.55
N SER A 316 -9.27 -22.22 -4.49
CA SER A 316 -10.42 -21.39 -4.13
C SER A 316 -11.24 -22.08 -3.03
N LEU A 317 -11.43 -21.40 -1.90
CA LEU A 317 -12.29 -21.85 -0.81
C LEU A 317 -13.72 -21.96 -1.36
N SER A 318 -14.37 -23.10 -1.14
CA SER A 318 -15.80 -23.21 -1.42
C SER A 318 -16.57 -22.50 -0.30
N PRO A 319 -17.64 -21.74 -0.59
CA PRO A 319 -18.52 -21.19 0.46
C PRO A 319 -19.13 -22.26 1.38
N GLY A 320 -19.22 -23.51 0.92
CA GLY A 320 -19.68 -24.66 1.72
C GLY A 320 -18.59 -25.38 2.54
N LEU A 321 -17.33 -24.93 2.49
CA LEU A 321 -16.24 -25.51 3.27
C LEU A 321 -16.41 -25.19 4.77
N ARG A 322 -15.98 -26.09 5.68
CA ARG A 322 -16.05 -25.80 7.12
C ARG A 322 -15.06 -24.71 7.52
N PHE A 323 -15.39 -23.91 8.54
CA PHE A 323 -14.52 -22.81 8.97
C PHE A 323 -13.11 -23.31 9.38
N ARG A 324 -12.99 -24.43 10.11
CA ARG A 324 -11.69 -25.03 10.43
C ARG A 324 -10.90 -25.42 9.18
N GLU A 325 -11.53 -26.14 8.25
CA GLU A 325 -10.89 -26.56 6.99
C GLU A 325 -10.44 -25.37 6.14
N ALA A 326 -11.20 -24.27 6.17
CA ALA A 326 -10.80 -23.01 5.55
C ALA A 326 -9.57 -22.42 6.26
N GLU A 327 -9.61 -22.27 7.59
CA GLU A 327 -8.47 -21.77 8.37
C GLU A 327 -7.21 -22.62 8.17
N ASP A 328 -7.30 -23.94 8.14
CA ASP A 328 -6.17 -24.85 7.93
C ASP A 328 -5.56 -24.69 6.52
N LYS A 329 -6.36 -24.31 5.52
CA LYS A 329 -5.86 -23.94 4.18
C LYS A 329 -5.20 -22.56 4.19
N VAL A 330 -5.84 -21.55 4.80
CA VAL A 330 -5.25 -20.20 4.94
C VAL A 330 -3.93 -20.25 5.73
N SER A 331 -3.79 -21.18 6.69
CA SER A 331 -2.54 -21.47 7.43
C SER A 331 -1.39 -21.97 6.56
N ARG A 332 -1.71 -22.48 5.36
CA ARG A 332 -0.78 -23.02 4.35
C ARG A 332 -0.67 -22.12 3.12
N TRP A 333 -1.55 -21.14 2.96
CA TRP A 333 -1.42 -20.14 1.88
C TRP A 333 -0.32 -19.11 2.09
N SER A 334 0.25 -19.04 3.29
CA SER A 334 1.55 -18.42 3.49
C SER A 334 2.66 -19.07 2.65
N GLU A 335 2.46 -20.31 2.17
CA GLU A 335 3.50 -21.16 1.57
C GLU A 335 3.49 -21.29 0.04
N SER A 336 2.51 -20.68 -0.64
CA SER A 336 2.29 -20.85 -2.07
C SER A 336 1.67 -19.58 -2.66
N LEU A 337 1.96 -19.16 -3.90
CA LEU A 337 2.35 -19.96 -5.07
C LEU A 337 3.44 -19.33 -5.92
N VAL A 338 4.57 -20.03 -6.10
CA VAL A 338 5.40 -19.94 -7.33
C VAL A 338 5.89 -21.34 -7.71
N ASP A 339 5.00 -22.24 -8.10
CA ASP A 339 5.40 -23.21 -9.13
C ASP A 339 4.42 -23.11 -10.30
N GLU A 340 4.94 -22.47 -11.35
CA GLU A 340 4.38 -22.25 -12.69
C GLU A 340 2.98 -21.60 -12.81
N SER A 341 2.38 -21.13 -11.70
CA SER A 341 1.16 -20.31 -11.72
C SER A 341 1.19 -19.15 -10.70
N VAL A 342 1.45 -17.94 -11.20
CA VAL A 342 1.09 -16.70 -10.48
C VAL A 342 -0.42 -16.52 -10.60
N ILE A 343 -1.17 -17.15 -9.67
CA ILE A 343 -2.62 -17.19 -9.73
C ILE A 343 -3.22 -15.83 -9.39
N PHE A 344 -3.74 -15.16 -10.42
CA PHE A 344 -4.79 -14.16 -10.26
C PHE A 344 -6.14 -14.88 -10.21
N GLY A 345 -6.54 -15.31 -9.03
CA GLY A 345 -7.77 -16.06 -8.79
C GLY A 345 -8.36 -15.69 -7.44
N THR A 346 -9.68 -15.74 -7.32
CA THR A 346 -10.35 -15.33 -6.08
C THR A 346 -10.10 -16.36 -4.97
N PRO A 347 -9.71 -15.93 -3.75
CA PRO A 347 -9.39 -16.85 -2.66
C PRO A 347 -10.59 -17.67 -2.20
N LEU A 348 -11.81 -17.13 -2.36
CA LEU A 348 -13.06 -17.88 -2.28
C LEU A 348 -13.63 -17.99 -3.69
N GLN A 349 -14.32 -19.09 -4.02
CA GLN A 349 -15.06 -19.20 -5.27
C GLN A 349 -16.09 -18.06 -5.36
N PRO A 350 -16.20 -17.33 -6.49
CA PRO A 350 -17.14 -16.22 -6.61
C PRO A 350 -18.56 -16.74 -6.41
N PHE A 351 -19.26 -16.17 -5.43
CA PHE A 351 -20.63 -16.54 -5.10
C PHE A 351 -21.54 -15.32 -5.19
N GLU A 352 -22.82 -15.55 -5.47
CA GLU A 352 -23.78 -14.48 -5.73
C GLU A 352 -24.27 -13.80 -4.46
N VAL A 353 -24.26 -12.48 -4.47
CA VAL A 353 -24.83 -11.57 -3.47
C VAL A 353 -26.31 -11.42 -3.76
N HIS A 354 -27.13 -12.08 -2.95
CA HIS A 354 -28.58 -11.95 -2.97
C HIS A 354 -29.03 -11.24 -1.69
N SER A 355 -29.55 -10.01 -1.81
CA SER A 355 -30.02 -9.21 -0.66
C SER A 355 -31.39 -9.68 -0.13
N ARG A 356 -32.11 -10.51 -0.88
CA ARG A 356 -33.38 -11.13 -0.47
C ARG A 356 -33.15 -12.31 0.47
N ASP A 357 -34.11 -12.57 1.36
CA ASP A 357 -34.08 -13.75 2.23
C ASP A 357 -34.54 -15.00 1.46
N PRO A 358 -34.03 -16.20 1.79
CA PRO A 358 -33.14 -16.51 2.91
C PRO A 358 -31.65 -16.22 2.67
N TRP A 359 -31.24 -15.99 1.42
CA TRP A 359 -29.83 -15.94 1.00
C TRP A 359 -28.99 -14.85 1.69
N ALA A 360 -29.60 -13.72 2.03
CA ALA A 360 -28.91 -12.59 2.67
C ALA A 360 -28.14 -12.98 3.95
N ARG A 361 -28.67 -13.92 4.75
CA ARG A 361 -27.98 -14.42 5.95
C ARG A 361 -26.70 -15.18 5.60
N SER A 362 -26.73 -16.01 4.56
CA SER A 362 -25.57 -16.77 4.10
C SER A 362 -24.49 -15.88 3.49
N VAL A 363 -24.88 -14.82 2.77
CA VAL A 363 -23.93 -13.82 2.24
C VAL A 363 -23.24 -13.07 3.39
N LEU A 364 -24.01 -12.64 4.38
CA LEU A 364 -23.49 -11.97 5.58
C LEU A 364 -22.53 -12.88 6.35
N ALA A 365 -22.93 -14.14 6.59
CA ALA A 365 -22.10 -15.14 7.25
C ALA A 365 -20.77 -15.33 6.53
N ALA A 366 -20.81 -15.50 5.20
CA ALA A 366 -19.62 -15.64 4.37
C ALA A 366 -18.69 -14.43 4.48
N ILE A 367 -19.21 -13.20 4.42
CA ILE A 367 -18.42 -11.97 4.61
C ILE A 367 -17.73 -11.97 5.98
N GLN A 368 -18.46 -12.23 7.07
CA GLN A 368 -17.90 -12.22 8.43
C GLN A 368 -16.86 -13.35 8.65
N SER A 369 -17.11 -14.53 8.10
CA SER A 369 -16.15 -15.65 8.11
C SER A 369 -14.87 -15.29 7.35
N VAL A 370 -15.00 -14.71 6.15
CA VAL A 370 -13.89 -14.24 5.30
C VAL A 370 -13.04 -13.16 5.99
N LEU A 371 -13.67 -12.17 6.64
CA LEU A 371 -12.93 -11.17 7.43
C LEU A 371 -12.20 -11.79 8.63
N THR A 372 -12.81 -12.79 9.29
CA THR A 372 -12.18 -13.51 10.42
C THR A 372 -10.99 -14.35 9.95
N LEU A 373 -11.02 -14.88 8.73
CA LEU A 373 -9.89 -15.56 8.08
C LEU A 373 -8.78 -14.60 7.61
N GLY A 374 -8.96 -13.28 7.76
CA GLY A 374 -7.94 -12.26 7.46
C GLY A 374 -7.95 -11.74 6.02
N PHE A 375 -9.06 -11.89 5.30
CA PHE A 375 -9.23 -11.35 3.96
C PHE A 375 -9.95 -9.99 3.95
N GLY A 376 -9.91 -9.29 2.82
CA GLY A 376 -10.86 -8.25 2.47
C GLY A 376 -11.98 -8.80 1.57
N TYR A 377 -12.89 -7.95 1.13
CA TYR A 377 -13.86 -8.30 0.09
C TYR A 377 -14.30 -7.07 -0.71
N VAL A 378 -14.72 -7.30 -1.95
CA VAL A 378 -15.44 -6.35 -2.81
C VAL A 378 -16.59 -7.08 -3.52
N THR A 379 -17.44 -6.36 -4.27
CA THR A 379 -18.42 -7.00 -5.15
C THR A 379 -18.32 -6.50 -6.58
N GLU A 380 -18.45 -7.42 -7.53
CA GLU A 380 -18.44 -7.16 -8.97
C GLU A 380 -19.83 -7.48 -9.55
N GLY A 381 -20.41 -6.54 -10.29
CA GLY A 381 -21.73 -6.68 -10.90
C GLY A 381 -21.99 -5.53 -11.87
N ALA A 382 -22.95 -5.71 -12.77
CA ALA A 382 -23.39 -4.61 -13.65
C ALA A 382 -24.19 -3.57 -12.85
N ASP A 383 -24.06 -2.29 -13.20
CA ASP A 383 -24.80 -1.22 -12.55
C ASP A 383 -26.32 -1.48 -12.59
N GLY A 384 -26.94 -1.47 -11.41
CA GLY A 384 -28.37 -1.74 -11.25
C GLY A 384 -28.80 -3.21 -11.30
N ALA A 385 -27.88 -4.17 -11.41
CA ALA A 385 -28.23 -5.59 -11.31
C ALA A 385 -28.81 -5.94 -9.92
N GLU A 386 -29.80 -6.85 -9.86
CA GLU A 386 -30.33 -7.36 -8.59
C GLU A 386 -29.30 -8.25 -7.85
N THR A 387 -28.29 -8.75 -8.56
CA THR A 387 -27.23 -9.63 -8.07
C THR A 387 -25.85 -9.10 -8.41
N SER A 388 -24.91 -9.22 -7.48
CA SER A 388 -23.46 -9.07 -7.73
C SER A 388 -22.72 -10.34 -7.30
N LYS A 389 -21.42 -10.45 -7.57
CA LYS A 389 -20.55 -11.54 -7.10
C LYS A 389 -19.60 -11.00 -6.04
N VAL A 390 -19.42 -11.71 -4.93
CA VAL A 390 -18.34 -11.37 -3.99
C VAL A 390 -17.01 -11.83 -4.57
N ALA A 391 -16.06 -10.90 -4.65
CA ALA A 391 -14.65 -11.21 -4.83
C ALA A 391 -13.95 -11.00 -3.48
N VAL A 392 -13.36 -12.07 -2.96
CA VAL A 392 -12.55 -12.01 -1.74
C VAL A 392 -11.16 -11.45 -2.08
N LEU A 393 -10.62 -10.59 -1.22
CA LEU A 393 -9.30 -9.98 -1.40
C LEU A 393 -8.28 -10.66 -0.49
N LEU A 394 -7.27 -11.30 -1.10
CA LEU A 394 -6.08 -11.78 -0.40
C LEU A 394 -4.95 -10.78 -0.62
N ASP A 395 -5.00 -9.73 0.20
CA ASP A 395 -3.99 -8.67 0.14
C ASP A 395 -2.65 -9.19 0.68
N ARG A 396 -1.57 -8.91 -0.06
CA ARG A 396 -0.20 -9.33 0.28
C ARG A 396 0.37 -8.53 1.44
N VAL A 397 0.12 -7.22 1.41
CA VAL A 397 0.43 -6.26 2.47
C VAL A 397 -0.87 -5.64 2.95
N ARG A 398 -1.09 -5.68 4.26
CA ARG A 398 -2.25 -5.08 4.94
C ARG A 398 -1.82 -3.81 5.65
N ALA A 399 -2.65 -2.77 5.61
CA ALA A 399 -2.47 -1.60 6.46
C ALA A 399 -3.21 -1.81 7.78
N ALA A 400 -2.49 -2.30 8.80
CA ALA A 400 -3.04 -2.55 10.13
C ALA A 400 -2.48 -1.54 11.14
N LEU A 401 -3.34 -1.03 12.02
CA LEU A 401 -2.98 -0.20 13.17
C LEU A 401 -3.32 -0.93 14.46
N PRO A 402 -2.34 -1.57 15.14
CA PRO A 402 -2.55 -2.08 16.48
C PRO A 402 -2.79 -0.90 17.42
N LEU A 403 -3.96 -0.84 18.05
CA LEU A 403 -4.49 0.35 18.73
C LEU A 403 -3.80 0.67 20.06
N HIS A 404 -2.90 -0.20 20.53
CA HIS A 404 -1.99 0.04 21.67
C HIS A 404 -0.53 0.29 21.26
N ALA A 405 -0.23 0.36 19.96
CA ALA A 405 1.13 0.48 19.45
C ALA A 405 1.54 1.93 19.11
N GLN A 406 1.04 2.93 19.84
CA GLN A 406 1.32 4.36 19.59
C GLN A 406 2.83 4.64 19.46
N HIS A 407 3.66 4.08 20.35
CA HIS A 407 5.12 4.27 20.27
C HIS A 407 5.77 3.56 19.06
N LYS A 408 5.26 2.42 18.58
CA LYS A 408 5.73 1.78 17.33
C LYS A 408 5.36 2.65 16.12
N PHE A 409 4.15 3.20 16.11
CA PHE A 409 3.64 4.10 15.08
C PHE A 409 4.48 5.39 14.96
N LEU A 410 4.73 6.07 16.08
CA LEU A 410 5.40 7.38 16.13
C LEU A 410 6.92 7.36 15.86
N ARG A 411 7.55 6.17 15.83
CA ARG A 411 8.95 6.01 15.36
C ARG A 411 9.09 6.44 13.91
N ASP A 412 8.11 6.10 13.07
CA ASP A 412 8.07 6.52 11.67
C ASP A 412 7.84 8.04 11.58
N ARG A 413 8.71 8.72 10.83
CA ARG A 413 8.65 10.18 10.66
C ARG A 413 7.40 10.62 9.90
N ARG A 414 7.03 9.93 8.81
CA ARG A 414 5.89 10.30 7.95
C ARG A 414 4.59 10.23 8.74
N ARG A 415 4.40 9.15 9.52
CA ARG A 415 3.24 8.94 10.41
C ARG A 415 3.16 9.99 11.53
N ARG A 416 4.29 10.25 12.20
CA ARG A 416 4.39 11.26 13.25
C ARG A 416 4.09 12.67 12.72
N ASP A 417 4.70 13.05 11.60
CA ASP A 417 4.54 14.38 11.01
C ASP A 417 3.10 14.54 10.47
N ARG A 418 2.47 13.48 9.91
CA ARG A 418 1.04 13.47 9.55
C ARG A 418 0.12 13.70 10.76
N LEU A 419 0.35 13.03 11.90
CA LEU A 419 -0.46 13.25 13.10
C LEU A 419 -0.33 14.69 13.62
N LYS A 420 0.88 15.27 13.61
CA LYS A 420 1.10 16.70 13.94
C LYS A 420 0.29 17.62 13.03
N ASP A 421 0.24 17.32 11.73
CA ASP A 421 -0.53 18.09 10.76
C ASP A 421 -2.03 18.03 11.03
N VAL A 422 -2.58 16.86 11.31
CA VAL A 422 -4.01 16.70 11.67
C VAL A 422 -4.34 17.48 12.94
N CYS A 423 -3.50 17.39 13.99
CA CYS A 423 -3.64 18.16 15.22
C CYS A 423 -3.64 19.68 14.95
N ARG A 424 -2.70 20.15 14.10
CA ARG A 424 -2.62 21.55 13.65
C ARG A 424 -3.88 21.99 12.91
N VAL A 425 -4.42 21.15 12.02
CA VAL A 425 -5.62 21.47 11.22
C VAL A 425 -6.88 21.52 12.08
N VAL A 426 -7.11 20.53 12.96
CA VAL A 426 -8.24 20.53 13.92
C VAL A 426 -8.21 21.78 14.80
N ARG A 427 -7.04 22.13 15.34
CA ARG A 427 -6.85 23.36 16.12
C ARG A 427 -7.11 24.64 15.30
N ALA A 428 -6.77 24.65 14.01
CA ALA A 428 -7.01 25.79 13.13
C ALA A 428 -8.49 25.93 12.75
N ALA A 429 -9.21 24.83 12.52
CA ALA A 429 -10.65 24.82 12.25
C ALA A 429 -11.43 25.40 13.44
N ARG A 430 -11.16 24.91 14.66
CA ARG A 430 -11.79 25.41 15.90
C ARG A 430 -11.52 26.90 16.14
N LYS A 431 -10.31 27.38 15.84
CA LYS A 431 -9.97 28.83 15.88
C LYS A 431 -10.74 29.68 14.86
N LYS A 432 -11.25 29.09 13.78
CA LYS A 432 -12.14 29.75 12.80
C LYS A 432 -13.63 29.66 13.18
N GLY A 433 -13.96 29.08 14.34
CA GLY A 433 -15.35 28.81 14.73
C GLY A 433 -15.97 27.61 14.00
N GLN A 434 -15.19 26.81 13.28
CA GLN A 434 -15.67 25.58 12.66
C GLN A 434 -15.60 24.44 13.69
N ARG A 435 -16.73 23.75 13.90
CA ARG A 435 -16.82 22.57 14.76
C ARG A 435 -16.88 21.32 13.88
N LEU A 436 -16.12 20.29 14.26
CA LEU A 436 -16.18 18.98 13.62
C LEU A 436 -16.78 17.98 14.60
N SER A 437 -17.75 17.18 14.18
CA SER A 437 -18.30 16.10 15.00
C SER A 437 -18.08 14.73 14.37
N LEU A 438 -17.66 13.75 15.15
CA LEU A 438 -17.65 12.34 14.77
C LEU A 438 -18.95 11.69 15.25
N THR A 439 -19.70 11.10 14.33
CA THR A 439 -20.90 10.31 14.62
C THR A 439 -20.76 8.89 14.05
N VAL A 440 -21.61 7.98 14.52
CA VAL A 440 -21.66 6.60 14.03
C VAL A 440 -23.11 6.20 13.76
N ASN A 441 -23.38 5.74 12.54
CA ASN A 441 -24.71 5.28 12.09
C ASN A 441 -25.84 6.31 12.29
N THR A 442 -25.58 7.63 12.13
CA THR A 442 -26.63 8.64 12.27
C THR A 442 -27.44 8.86 11.00
N ASP A 443 -26.80 8.78 9.81
CA ASP A 443 -27.46 8.78 8.51
C ASP A 443 -26.76 7.77 7.58
N PHE A 444 -26.85 6.49 7.93
CA PHE A 444 -26.27 5.39 7.13
C PHE A 444 -26.75 5.41 5.66
N PRO A 445 -28.06 5.63 5.34
CA PRO A 445 -28.52 5.70 3.95
C PRO A 445 -28.06 6.96 3.21
N GLY A 446 -28.03 8.12 3.85
CA GLY A 446 -27.52 9.36 3.25
C GLY A 446 -26.02 9.28 2.98
N THR A 447 -25.26 8.71 3.92
CA THR A 447 -23.81 8.50 3.76
C THR A 447 -23.48 7.46 2.68
N LEU A 448 -24.31 6.42 2.52
CA LEU A 448 -24.21 5.47 1.40
C LEU A 448 -24.46 6.14 0.04
N ARG A 449 -25.38 7.11 -0.01
CA ARG A 449 -25.63 7.91 -1.22
C ARG A 449 -24.41 8.78 -1.55
N ALA A 450 -23.86 9.48 -0.57
CA ALA A 450 -22.66 10.30 -0.73
C ALA A 450 -21.44 9.47 -1.18
N LEU A 451 -21.28 8.23 -0.69
CA LEU A 451 -20.27 7.29 -1.20
C LEU A 451 -20.43 7.01 -2.71
N LYS A 452 -21.67 6.75 -3.16
CA LYS A 452 -21.97 6.51 -4.59
C LYS A 452 -21.78 7.76 -5.45
N GLU A 453 -22.09 8.94 -4.93
CA GLU A 453 -21.86 10.21 -5.62
C GLU A 453 -20.36 10.54 -5.74
N HIS A 454 -19.52 10.10 -4.78
CA HIS A 454 -18.07 10.31 -4.82
C HIS A 454 -17.29 9.30 -5.71
N HIS A 455 -17.75 8.04 -5.80
CA HIS A 455 -17.06 6.98 -6.54
C HIS A 455 -17.77 6.65 -7.85
N THR A 456 -17.17 7.03 -8.98
CA THR A 456 -17.67 6.69 -10.33
C THR A 456 -17.68 5.19 -10.59
N ASP A 457 -16.66 4.48 -10.12
CA ASP A 457 -16.53 3.02 -10.19
C ASP A 457 -16.79 2.42 -8.81
N ASN A 458 -18.02 2.54 -8.29
CA ASN A 458 -18.35 2.07 -6.94
C ASN A 458 -18.70 0.57 -6.91
N TRP A 459 -17.86 -0.24 -6.27
CA TRP A 459 -18.10 -1.66 -6.04
C TRP A 459 -19.23 -1.96 -5.03
N VAL A 460 -19.73 -0.96 -4.30
CA VAL A 460 -20.89 -1.07 -3.39
C VAL A 460 -22.20 -0.92 -4.18
N GLY A 461 -22.54 -1.98 -4.93
CA GLY A 461 -23.78 -2.08 -5.70
C GLY A 461 -25.04 -2.29 -4.84
N PRO A 462 -26.24 -2.22 -5.44
CA PRO A 462 -27.53 -2.32 -4.72
C PRO A 462 -27.68 -3.60 -3.89
N SER A 463 -27.16 -4.72 -4.37
CA SER A 463 -27.19 -6.00 -3.67
C SER A 463 -26.38 -5.95 -2.36
N LEU A 464 -25.19 -5.33 -2.37
CA LEU A 464 -24.36 -5.20 -1.16
C LEU A 464 -24.94 -4.18 -0.18
N GLU A 465 -25.48 -3.06 -0.67
CA GLU A 465 -26.24 -2.11 0.15
C GLU A 465 -27.39 -2.81 0.90
N GLY A 466 -28.15 -3.67 0.22
CA GLY A 466 -29.21 -4.46 0.85
C GLY A 466 -28.71 -5.42 1.92
N ILE A 467 -27.48 -5.95 1.79
CA ILE A 467 -26.82 -6.75 2.83
C ILE A 467 -26.37 -5.88 4.00
N TRP A 468 -25.75 -4.71 3.76
CA TRP A 468 -25.33 -3.79 4.81
C TRP A 468 -26.52 -3.25 5.62
N MET A 469 -27.63 -2.92 4.96
CA MET A 469 -28.87 -2.51 5.64
C MET A 469 -29.44 -3.61 6.56
N LYS A 470 -29.15 -4.89 6.29
CA LYS A 470 -29.47 -6.02 7.18
C LYS A 470 -28.44 -6.24 8.29
N MET A 471 -27.15 -6.03 8.01
CA MET A 471 -26.08 -6.04 9.01
C MET A 471 -26.21 -4.91 10.06
N LEU A 472 -26.86 -3.79 9.70
CA LEU A 472 -26.97 -2.59 10.51
C LEU A 472 -27.70 -2.80 11.86
N PRO A 473 -28.95 -3.33 11.91
CA PRO A 473 -29.63 -3.63 13.18
C PRO A 473 -28.91 -4.72 13.99
N GLU A 474 -28.16 -5.61 13.33
CA GLU A 474 -27.36 -6.66 13.96
C GLU A 474 -25.98 -6.17 14.45
N LYS A 475 -25.68 -4.87 14.29
CA LYS A 475 -24.38 -4.25 14.66
C LYS A 475 -23.19 -4.99 14.04
N ARG A 476 -23.32 -5.40 12.78
CA ARG A 476 -22.26 -6.04 11.96
C ARG A 476 -21.69 -5.14 10.87
N VAL A 477 -22.26 -3.96 10.66
CA VAL A 477 -21.69 -2.88 9.84
C VAL A 477 -21.85 -1.55 10.56
N PHE A 478 -20.86 -0.68 10.40
CA PHE A 478 -20.86 0.67 10.93
C PHE A 478 -20.40 1.65 9.86
N CYS A 479 -20.99 2.83 9.89
CA CYS A 479 -20.55 4.00 9.17
C CYS A 479 -20.07 5.03 10.20
N PHE A 480 -18.78 5.33 10.21
CA PHE A 480 -18.21 6.46 10.95
C PHE A 480 -18.28 7.69 10.06
N GLU A 481 -18.90 8.76 10.57
CA GLU A 481 -19.29 9.94 9.78
C GLU A 481 -18.63 11.18 10.40
N LEU A 482 -17.85 11.92 9.61
CA LEU A 482 -17.25 13.18 10.03
C LEU A 482 -18.07 14.34 9.46
N TRP A 483 -18.72 15.11 10.34
CA TRP A 483 -19.55 16.25 9.96
C TRP A 483 -18.87 17.57 10.32
N LEU A 484 -18.87 18.50 9.36
CA LEU A 484 -18.48 19.90 9.55
C LEU A 484 -19.70 20.75 9.86
N HIS A 485 -19.64 21.45 10.99
CA HIS A 485 -20.59 22.47 11.42
C HIS A 485 -19.90 23.82 11.23
N ASP A 486 -20.28 24.55 10.20
CA ASP A 486 -19.87 25.94 10.04
C ASP A 486 -20.72 26.81 10.97
N VAL A 487 -20.09 27.79 11.63
CA VAL A 487 -20.78 28.79 12.44
C VAL A 487 -20.69 30.17 11.77
N PRO A 488 -21.41 30.42 10.65
CA PRO A 488 -21.70 31.78 10.25
C PRO A 488 -22.70 32.37 11.25
N ALA A 489 -22.46 33.61 11.67
CA ALA A 489 -23.31 34.28 12.65
C ALA A 489 -24.74 34.49 12.11
N GLY A 490 -25.69 33.68 12.58
CA GLY A 490 -27.13 33.91 12.43
C GLY A 490 -27.85 33.12 11.33
N ALA A 491 -27.23 32.13 10.68
CA ALA A 491 -27.91 31.24 9.74
C ALA A 491 -27.89 29.79 10.22
N ASP A 492 -29.04 29.11 10.13
CA ASP A 492 -29.23 27.70 10.52
C ASP A 492 -28.66 26.77 9.43
N VAL A 493 -27.32 26.75 9.33
CA VAL A 493 -26.59 25.96 8.32
C VAL A 493 -26.54 24.51 8.78
N ARG A 494 -27.16 23.62 7.98
CA ARG A 494 -27.12 22.17 8.23
C ARG A 494 -25.67 21.66 8.23
N PRO A 495 -25.32 20.73 9.13
CA PRO A 495 -24.01 20.08 9.12
C PRO A 495 -23.72 19.42 7.77
N ARG A 496 -22.48 19.50 7.30
CA ARG A 496 -22.03 18.94 6.02
C ARG A 496 -21.19 17.70 6.28
N LEU A 497 -21.52 16.57 5.64
CA LEU A 497 -20.71 15.35 5.72
C LEU A 497 -19.42 15.57 4.90
N VAL A 498 -18.24 15.47 5.54
CA VAL A 498 -16.95 15.75 4.89
C VAL A 498 -16.05 14.52 4.73
N ALA A 499 -16.31 13.44 5.46
CA ALA A 499 -15.73 12.11 5.24
C ALA A 499 -16.56 11.02 5.90
N ALA A 500 -16.48 9.80 5.38
CA ALA A 500 -17.00 8.63 6.09
C ALA A 500 -16.27 7.32 5.75
N ASP A 501 -16.31 6.41 6.71
CA ASP A 501 -15.72 5.07 6.67
C ASP A 501 -16.81 4.02 6.96
N PHE A 502 -16.94 3.06 6.05
CA PHE A 502 -17.78 1.89 6.24
C PHE A 502 -16.90 0.71 6.65
N GLY A 503 -17.26 0.04 7.74
CA GLY A 503 -16.49 -1.09 8.24
C GLY A 503 -17.26 -2.06 9.10
N HIS A 504 -16.56 -3.12 9.50
CA HIS A 504 -17.12 -4.29 10.15
C HIS A 504 -16.23 -4.70 11.33
N PRO A 505 -16.79 -4.87 12.54
CA PRO A 505 -16.11 -5.66 13.55
C PRO A 505 -16.03 -7.13 13.09
N HIS A 506 -14.91 -7.77 13.39
CA HIS A 506 -14.64 -9.18 13.14
C HIS A 506 -13.71 -9.73 14.23
N THR A 507 -13.40 -11.04 14.19
CA THR A 507 -12.50 -11.69 15.15
C THR A 507 -12.89 -11.36 16.61
N HIS A 508 -14.14 -11.67 16.98
CA HIS A 508 -14.72 -11.37 18.30
C HIS A 508 -14.75 -9.89 18.70
N GLY A 509 -14.92 -8.99 17.72
CA GLY A 509 -14.92 -7.55 17.96
C GLY A 509 -13.65 -7.07 18.67
N LEU A 510 -12.52 -7.73 18.38
CA LEU A 510 -11.16 -7.29 18.73
C LEU A 510 -10.47 -6.66 17.51
N ALA A 511 -10.95 -6.96 16.31
CA ALA A 511 -10.49 -6.37 15.06
C ALA A 511 -11.63 -5.65 14.34
N TYR A 512 -11.33 -4.54 13.67
CA TYR A 512 -12.28 -3.78 12.87
C TYR A 512 -11.71 -3.55 11.48
N TYR A 513 -12.40 -4.03 10.44
CA TYR A 513 -12.01 -3.91 9.04
C TYR A 513 -12.78 -2.77 8.38
N VAL A 514 -12.06 -1.78 7.83
CA VAL A 514 -12.62 -0.74 6.97
C VAL A 514 -12.76 -1.30 5.56
N ALA A 515 -14.01 -1.44 5.12
CA ALA A 515 -14.36 -1.87 3.78
C ALA A 515 -14.11 -0.76 2.75
N THR A 516 -14.58 0.47 3.02
CA THR A 516 -14.32 1.62 2.14
C THR A 516 -14.35 2.94 2.91
N ARG A 517 -13.57 3.91 2.41
CA ARG A 517 -13.45 5.28 2.92
C ARG A 517 -13.66 6.25 1.77
N PHE A 518 -14.43 7.30 2.00
CA PHE A 518 -14.45 8.47 1.12
C PHE A 518 -14.30 9.77 1.91
N PHE A 519 -13.94 10.83 1.19
CA PHE A 519 -13.98 12.18 1.72
C PHE A 519 -14.38 13.18 0.64
N ASP A 520 -15.06 14.24 1.04
CA ASP A 520 -15.45 15.30 0.13
C ASP A 520 -14.23 16.17 -0.24
N ARG A 521 -13.94 16.21 -1.54
CA ARG A 521 -12.79 16.88 -2.13
C ARG A 521 -12.88 18.41 -2.02
N GLU A 522 -14.08 18.99 -1.86
CA GLU A 522 -14.26 20.41 -1.57
C GLU A 522 -13.51 20.80 -0.27
N PHE A 523 -13.47 19.88 0.69
CA PHE A 523 -12.85 20.07 2.00
C PHE A 523 -11.42 19.53 2.10
N ARG A 524 -10.73 19.23 0.98
CA ARG A 524 -9.36 18.68 0.99
C ARG A 524 -8.37 19.42 1.91
N ASN A 525 -8.52 20.74 2.04
CA ASN A 525 -7.68 21.59 2.89
C ASN A 525 -7.86 21.32 4.40
N LEU A 526 -9.01 20.76 4.79
CA LEU A 526 -9.32 20.30 6.15
C LEU A 526 -8.78 18.90 6.43
N GLN A 527 -8.23 18.20 5.42
CA GLN A 527 -7.74 16.82 5.53
C GLN A 527 -8.76 15.85 6.19
N PRO A 528 -10.06 15.89 5.82
CA PRO A 528 -11.12 15.24 6.60
C PRO A 528 -10.95 13.72 6.71
N GLY A 529 -10.48 13.02 5.67
CA GLY A 529 -10.17 11.60 5.74
C GLY A 529 -9.03 11.24 6.72
N PHE A 530 -8.09 12.16 6.99
CA PHE A 530 -7.07 11.97 8.03
C PHE A 530 -7.58 12.31 9.44
N ILE A 531 -8.48 13.30 9.57
CA ILE A 531 -9.17 13.58 10.85
C ILE A 531 -10.03 12.38 11.25
N LEU A 532 -10.85 11.89 10.32
CA LEU A 532 -11.69 10.71 10.50
C LEU A 532 -10.84 9.50 10.93
N ALA A 533 -9.77 9.20 10.20
CA ALA A 533 -8.85 8.11 10.50
C ALA A 533 -8.37 8.08 11.97
N PHE A 534 -7.85 9.20 12.48
CA PHE A 534 -7.34 9.24 13.86
C PHE A 534 -8.45 9.32 14.91
N ALA A 535 -9.62 9.89 14.59
CA ALA A 535 -10.75 9.96 15.52
C ALA A 535 -11.50 8.61 15.62
N GLU A 536 -11.65 7.89 14.50
CA GLU A 536 -12.16 6.52 14.43
C GLU A 536 -11.28 5.56 15.23
N ALA A 537 -9.95 5.58 15.00
CA ALA A 537 -9.01 4.75 15.75
C ALA A 537 -9.07 5.00 17.27
N GLU A 538 -9.33 6.24 17.71
CA GLU A 538 -9.51 6.56 19.13
C GLU A 538 -10.85 6.05 19.67
N CYS A 539 -11.93 6.14 18.88
CA CYS A 539 -13.22 5.55 19.23
C CYS A 539 -13.13 4.01 19.36
N LEU A 540 -12.53 3.34 18.37
CA LEU A 540 -12.33 1.89 18.37
C LEU A 540 -11.46 1.43 19.56
N LYS A 541 -10.40 2.18 19.89
CA LYS A 541 -9.60 1.90 21.08
C LYS A 541 -10.43 1.98 22.37
N ARG A 542 -11.29 3.01 22.50
CA ARG A 542 -12.21 3.16 23.65
C ARG A 542 -13.28 2.08 23.72
N ALA A 543 -13.71 1.56 22.56
CA ALA A 543 -14.59 0.40 22.45
C ALA A 543 -13.89 -0.95 22.73
N GLY A 544 -12.58 -0.97 23.00
CA GLY A 544 -11.85 -2.19 23.33
C GLY A 544 -11.47 -3.05 22.12
N PHE A 545 -11.31 -2.43 20.94
CA PHE A 545 -10.65 -3.06 19.80
C PHE A 545 -9.13 -3.02 19.98
N GLU A 546 -8.47 -4.07 19.52
CA GLU A 546 -7.02 -4.25 19.56
C GLU A 546 -6.37 -3.83 18.24
N VAL A 547 -7.06 -3.98 17.10
CA VAL A 547 -6.57 -3.56 15.78
C VAL A 547 -7.65 -2.93 14.90
N TRP A 548 -7.20 -1.96 14.13
CA TRP A 548 -7.92 -1.34 13.03
C TRP A 548 -7.24 -1.74 11.73
N ASP A 549 -7.94 -2.50 10.89
CA ASP A 549 -7.49 -3.03 9.60
C ASP A 549 -8.07 -2.18 8.47
N LEU A 550 -7.21 -1.49 7.71
CA LEU A 550 -7.59 -0.71 6.54
C LEU A 550 -7.60 -1.54 5.26
N GLY A 551 -7.44 -2.86 5.34
CA GLY A 551 -7.33 -3.75 4.19
C GLY A 551 -6.03 -3.57 3.40
N GLY A 552 -6.02 -4.02 2.14
CA GLY A 552 -4.85 -4.03 1.28
C GLY A 552 -4.17 -2.68 1.11
N ALA A 553 -2.85 -2.68 1.21
CA ALA A 553 -2.00 -1.52 1.07
C ALA A 553 -0.86 -1.80 0.10
N ASP A 554 -1.11 -1.51 -1.17
CA ASP A 554 -0.07 -1.39 -2.18
C ASP A 554 0.54 0.03 -2.17
N ALA A 555 1.50 0.27 -3.05
CA ALA A 555 2.06 1.60 -3.27
C ALA A 555 1.20 2.49 -4.18
N SER A 556 0.00 2.04 -4.59
CA SER A 556 -0.82 2.78 -5.55
C SER A 556 -1.23 4.15 -4.98
N PRO A 557 -1.41 5.17 -5.85
CA PRO A 557 -1.82 6.51 -5.46
C PRO A 557 -3.06 6.55 -4.56
N MET A 558 -4.02 5.65 -4.80
CA MET A 558 -5.25 5.53 -4.02
C MET A 558 -5.02 5.01 -2.61
N MET A 559 -3.94 4.25 -2.38
CA MET A 559 -3.58 3.67 -1.08
C MET A 559 -2.47 4.44 -0.34
N GLN A 560 -1.84 5.45 -0.96
CA GLN A 560 -0.74 6.24 -0.36
C GLN A 560 -1.05 6.90 1.00
N TYR A 561 -2.33 7.07 1.35
CA TYR A 561 -2.70 7.55 2.69
C TYR A 561 -2.51 6.47 3.78
N LYS A 562 -2.69 5.18 3.45
CA LYS A 562 -2.71 4.08 4.42
C LYS A 562 -1.39 3.97 5.21
N PRO A 563 -0.18 4.01 4.61
CA PRO A 563 1.07 3.99 5.36
C PRO A 563 1.29 5.20 6.30
N GLN A 564 0.51 6.28 6.14
CA GLN A 564 0.57 7.49 6.97
C GLN A 564 -0.36 7.43 8.20
N VAL A 565 -1.36 6.53 8.20
CA VAL A 565 -2.33 6.33 9.30
C VAL A 565 -2.29 4.92 9.91
N ALA A 566 -1.63 3.97 9.27
CA ALA A 566 -1.46 2.60 9.74
C ALA A 566 -0.05 2.07 9.44
N ILE A 567 0.25 0.88 9.95
CA ILE A 567 1.50 0.16 9.70
C ILE A 567 1.26 -0.80 8.54
N SER A 568 2.13 -0.80 7.53
CA SER A 568 2.18 -1.86 6.53
C SER A 568 2.69 -3.13 7.20
N VAL A 569 1.90 -4.20 7.13
CA VAL A 569 2.13 -5.49 7.78
C VAL A 569 1.93 -6.57 6.72
N ASP A 570 2.89 -7.46 6.59
CA ASP A 570 2.82 -8.56 5.62
C ASP A 570 1.72 -9.54 6.00
N ARG A 571 1.10 -10.17 5.00
CA ARG A 571 -0.02 -11.11 5.15
C ARG A 571 0.22 -12.14 6.27
N SER A 572 1.43 -12.70 6.36
CA SER A 572 1.82 -13.68 7.38
C SER A 572 1.79 -13.10 8.81
N GLU A 573 2.32 -11.89 9.03
CA GLU A 573 2.26 -11.19 10.32
C GLU A 573 0.82 -10.78 10.66
N HIS A 574 0.03 -10.34 9.67
CA HIS A 574 -1.38 -9.98 9.87
C HIS A 574 -2.24 -11.19 10.29
N LEU A 575 -2.11 -12.33 9.60
CA LEU A 575 -2.78 -13.58 9.95
C LEU A 575 -2.35 -14.09 11.33
N ARG A 576 -1.06 -14.01 11.67
CA ARG A 576 -0.55 -14.34 13.01
C ARG A 576 -1.26 -13.49 14.07
N TYR A 577 -1.30 -12.19 13.85
CA TYR A 577 -1.88 -11.23 14.78
C TYR A 577 -3.38 -11.46 15.02
N LEU A 578 -4.19 -11.69 13.96
CA LEU A 578 -5.61 -12.01 14.11
C LEU A 578 -5.85 -13.31 14.91
N ARG A 579 -4.99 -14.32 14.75
CA ARG A 579 -5.08 -15.58 15.51
C ARG A 579 -4.68 -15.40 16.97
N GLU A 580 -3.68 -14.57 17.26
CA GLU A 580 -3.31 -14.21 18.64
C GLU A 580 -4.47 -13.51 19.36
N LEU A 581 -5.16 -12.56 18.68
CA LEU A 581 -6.36 -11.94 19.21
C LEU A 581 -7.46 -12.95 19.51
N ARG A 582 -7.80 -13.82 18.53
CA ARG A 582 -8.87 -14.80 18.69
C ARG A 582 -8.62 -15.73 19.88
N ARG A 583 -7.39 -16.22 20.03
CA ARG A 583 -6.98 -17.12 21.13
C ARG A 583 -7.03 -16.49 22.51
N GLY A 584 -6.80 -15.19 22.62
CA GLY A 584 -7.02 -14.43 23.85
C GLY A 584 -8.49 -14.49 24.33
N HIS A 585 -9.42 -14.76 23.41
CA HIS A 585 -10.85 -14.87 23.69
C HIS A 585 -11.36 -16.33 23.74
N GLU A 586 -10.84 -17.23 22.90
CA GLU A 586 -11.12 -18.70 22.95
C GLU A 586 -10.79 -19.32 24.32
N ALA A 587 -9.90 -18.70 25.10
CA ALA A 587 -9.63 -19.11 26.48
C ALA A 587 -10.80 -18.84 27.45
N ALA A 588 -11.81 -18.06 27.03
CA ALA A 588 -13.01 -17.72 27.79
C ALA A 588 -14.30 -18.33 27.21
N GLU A 589 -14.41 -18.54 25.90
CA GLU A 589 -15.55 -19.19 25.23
C GLU A 589 -15.13 -20.33 24.29
N SER A 590 -15.89 -21.44 24.30
CA SER A 590 -15.58 -22.62 23.49
C SER A 590 -16.13 -22.51 22.06
N ASP A 591 -15.35 -21.92 21.14
CA ASP A 591 -15.69 -21.82 19.71
C ASP A 591 -15.74 -23.15 18.93
N ALA A 592 -15.32 -24.26 19.54
CA ALA A 592 -15.19 -25.55 18.86
C ALA A 592 -16.41 -26.01 18.02
N PRO A 593 -17.68 -25.79 18.43
CA PRO A 593 -18.85 -26.14 17.60
C PRO A 593 -18.99 -25.26 16.35
N ARG A 594 -18.68 -23.95 16.44
CA ARG A 594 -18.79 -22.99 15.32
C ARG A 594 -17.82 -23.34 14.20
N MET A 595 -16.62 -23.79 14.56
CA MET A 595 -15.57 -24.13 13.61
C MET A 595 -15.91 -25.30 12.68
N GLU A 596 -16.88 -26.15 13.04
CA GLU A 596 -17.34 -27.29 12.23
C GLU A 596 -18.43 -26.92 11.21
N LEU A 597 -18.96 -25.70 11.26
CA LEU A 597 -19.99 -25.21 10.35
C LEU A 597 -19.39 -24.60 9.08
N ALA A 598 -20.20 -24.53 8.02
CA ALA A 598 -19.79 -23.98 6.72
C ALA A 598 -19.59 -22.47 6.79
N LEU A 599 -18.71 -21.89 5.94
CA LEU A 599 -18.46 -20.44 5.90
C LEU A 599 -19.74 -19.59 5.68
N THR A 600 -20.73 -20.14 4.99
CA THR A 600 -22.06 -19.56 4.73
C THR A 600 -23.11 -19.82 5.81
N ASP A 601 -22.77 -20.57 6.87
CA ASP A 601 -23.63 -20.74 8.03
C ASP A 601 -23.47 -19.55 8.98
N TRP A 602 -24.59 -18.96 9.37
CA TRP A 602 -24.63 -17.83 10.30
C TRP A 602 -23.92 -18.13 11.63
N GLU A 603 -24.06 -19.37 12.14
CA GLU A 603 -23.47 -19.78 13.41
C GLU A 603 -21.96 -20.10 13.32
N ALA A 604 -21.40 -20.27 12.10
CA ALA A 604 -19.97 -20.43 11.91
C ALA A 604 -19.19 -19.13 12.16
N SER A 605 -19.81 -18.00 11.82
CA SER A 605 -19.20 -16.68 11.96
C SER A 605 -19.11 -16.28 13.45
N PRO A 606 -17.97 -15.73 13.91
CA PRO A 606 -17.86 -15.21 15.27
C PRO A 606 -18.97 -14.19 15.59
N PRO A 607 -19.37 -14.06 16.87
CA PRO A 607 -20.17 -12.93 17.29
C PRO A 607 -19.38 -11.64 16.98
N SER A 608 -20.04 -10.69 16.32
CA SER A 608 -19.41 -9.43 15.94
C SER A 608 -18.95 -8.62 17.15
N LEU A 609 -19.66 -8.75 18.28
CA LEU A 609 -19.51 -7.93 19.49
C LEU A 609 -19.53 -6.41 19.18
N GLY A 610 -20.19 -6.03 18.09
CA GLY A 610 -20.36 -4.63 17.67
C GLY A 610 -21.18 -3.78 18.64
N GLU A 611 -21.81 -4.38 19.65
CA GLU A 611 -22.40 -3.66 20.79
C GLU A 611 -21.40 -2.76 21.53
N LYS A 612 -20.10 -3.07 21.46
CA LYS A 612 -19.02 -2.23 21.98
C LYS A 612 -18.86 -0.90 21.24
N VAL A 613 -19.22 -0.83 19.96
CA VAL A 613 -19.10 0.38 19.13
C VAL A 613 -20.24 1.33 19.47
N PRO A 614 -19.97 2.57 19.91
CA PRO A 614 -21.02 3.54 20.21
C PRO A 614 -21.74 3.97 18.93
N THR A 615 -23.06 4.16 19.02
CA THR A 615 -23.92 4.68 17.94
C THR A 615 -24.48 6.04 18.32
N GLY A 616 -24.64 6.94 17.35
CA GLY A 616 -25.02 8.34 17.58
C GLY A 616 -23.82 9.28 17.57
N VAL A 617 -23.87 10.37 18.34
CA VAL A 617 -22.76 11.32 18.46
C VAL A 617 -21.68 10.75 19.38
N VAL A 618 -20.48 10.55 18.85
CA VAL A 618 -19.32 10.04 19.60
C VAL A 618 -18.48 11.21 20.13
N PHE A 619 -18.16 12.16 19.25
CA PHE A 619 -17.48 13.41 19.60
C PHE A 619 -18.26 14.58 19.00
N ASP A 620 -18.89 15.41 19.83
CA ASP A 620 -19.64 16.59 19.36
C ASP A 620 -18.73 17.72 18.84
N ASP A 621 -17.55 17.87 19.44
CA ASP A 621 -16.50 18.81 19.01
C ASP A 621 -15.12 18.12 19.09
N VAL A 622 -14.68 17.55 17.96
CA VAL A 622 -13.40 16.84 17.79
C VAL A 622 -12.26 17.74 18.24
N SER A 623 -11.50 17.25 19.23
CA SER A 623 -10.34 17.93 19.81
C SER A 623 -9.08 17.15 19.47
N GLU A 624 -7.91 17.72 19.77
CA GLU A 624 -6.65 16.98 19.63
C GLU A 624 -6.61 15.75 20.57
N GLU A 625 -7.31 15.81 21.72
CA GLU A 625 -7.46 14.69 22.68
C GLU A 625 -8.44 13.61 22.19
N HIS A 626 -9.14 13.85 21.08
CA HIS A 626 -9.97 12.86 20.39
C HIS A 626 -9.24 12.21 19.21
N LEU A 627 -7.94 12.50 19.01
CA LEU A 627 -7.12 11.91 17.95
C LEU A 627 -6.19 10.84 18.52
N TRP A 628 -6.27 9.63 17.96
CA TRP A 628 -5.46 8.51 18.39
C TRP A 628 -3.97 8.83 18.31
N GLY A 629 -3.24 8.52 19.38
CA GLY A 629 -1.80 8.75 19.49
C GLY A 629 -1.38 10.18 19.89
N PHE A 630 -2.30 11.14 20.03
CA PHE A 630 -1.97 12.51 20.44
C PHE A 630 -1.22 12.59 21.79
N VAL A 631 -1.66 11.82 22.79
CA VAL A 631 -1.03 11.77 24.12
C VAL A 631 0.43 11.28 24.01
N ALA A 632 0.65 10.15 23.34
CA ALA A 632 1.99 9.58 23.12
C ALA A 632 2.88 10.49 22.24
N LEU A 633 2.29 11.24 21.29
CA LEU A 633 2.98 12.26 20.51
C LEU A 633 3.47 13.41 21.39
N ARG A 634 2.63 13.89 22.30
CA ARG A 634 3.01 14.93 23.27
C ARG A 634 4.14 14.46 24.19
N GLU A 635 4.02 13.27 24.76
CA GLU A 635 5.06 12.66 25.60
C GLU A 635 6.40 12.54 24.86
N LEU A 636 6.37 12.09 23.60
CA LEU A 636 7.55 12.00 22.74
C LEU A 636 8.18 13.38 22.48
N GLU A 637 7.37 14.40 22.17
CA GLU A 637 7.88 15.76 21.98
C GLU A 637 8.45 16.37 23.27
N GLU A 638 7.82 16.13 24.42
CA GLU A 638 8.30 16.59 25.72
C GLU A 638 9.61 15.86 26.10
N GLY A 639 9.79 14.60 25.71
CA GLY A 639 11.05 13.86 25.79
C GLY A 639 12.15 14.50 24.95
N ILE A 640 11.93 14.66 23.64
CA ILE A 640 12.89 15.28 22.70
C ILE A 640 13.31 16.68 23.17
N LYS A 641 12.36 17.50 23.65
CA LYS A 641 12.66 18.84 24.19
C LYS A 641 13.59 18.78 25.42
N LYS A 642 13.39 17.82 26.33
CA LYS A 642 14.27 17.61 27.50
C LYS A 642 15.67 17.16 27.08
N GLU A 643 15.78 16.19 26.17
CA GLU A 643 17.06 15.73 25.62
C GLU A 643 17.84 16.86 24.93
N GLU A 644 17.16 17.67 24.10
CA GLU A 644 17.76 18.86 23.49
C GLU A 644 18.26 19.87 24.53
N GLU A 645 17.47 20.14 25.58
CA GLU A 645 17.89 21.03 26.65
C GLU A 645 19.10 20.51 27.41
N GLU A 646 19.15 19.21 27.72
CA GLU A 646 20.29 18.58 28.39
C GLU A 646 21.54 18.61 27.51
N LEU A 647 21.41 18.34 26.21
CA LEU A 647 22.51 18.43 25.25
C LEU A 647 23.01 19.87 25.10
N LYS A 648 22.11 20.86 25.03
CA LYS A 648 22.44 22.31 25.07
C LYS A 648 23.13 22.70 26.38
N ARG A 649 22.71 22.16 27.53
CA ARG A 649 23.36 22.36 28.85
C ARG A 649 24.75 21.71 28.90
N ALA A 650 24.93 20.53 28.31
CA ALA A 650 26.20 19.81 28.24
C ALA A 650 27.23 20.54 27.34
N LEU A 651 26.81 21.01 26.17
CA LEU A 651 27.65 21.83 25.28
C LEU A 651 28.10 23.13 25.96
N LYS A 652 27.18 23.84 26.64
CA LYS A 652 27.50 25.04 27.45
C LYS A 652 28.47 24.76 28.61
N LYS A 653 28.51 23.54 29.15
CA LYS A 653 29.53 23.13 30.14
C LYS A 653 30.90 22.89 29.49
N LYS A 654 30.96 22.27 28.31
CA LYS A 654 32.22 22.02 27.57
C LYS A 654 32.88 23.30 27.02
N GLN A 655 32.11 24.33 26.71
CA GLN A 655 32.63 25.62 26.21
C GLN A 655 33.10 26.60 27.29
N ARG A 656 33.07 26.25 28.59
CA ARG A 656 33.69 27.10 29.63
C ARG A 656 35.21 26.95 29.58
N PRO A 657 35.99 28.01 29.28
CA PRO A 657 37.44 27.92 29.30
C PRO A 657 37.94 27.61 30.73
N PRO A 658 39.05 26.87 30.88
CA PRO A 658 39.62 26.58 32.19
C PRO A 658 39.93 27.90 32.91
N LYS A 659 39.46 28.04 34.15
CA LYS A 659 39.69 29.24 34.97
C LYS A 659 41.19 29.50 35.07
N ALA A 660 41.64 30.64 34.54
CA ALA A 660 43.02 31.09 34.68
C ALA A 660 43.43 31.12 36.17
N VAL A 661 44.57 30.50 36.46
CA VAL A 661 45.12 30.44 37.82
C VAL A 661 45.45 31.85 38.29
N ARG A 662 44.88 32.23 39.45
CA ARG A 662 44.91 33.59 40.00
C ARG A 662 46.32 33.90 40.53
N ARG A 663 47.09 34.73 39.81
CA ARG A 663 48.41 35.23 40.23
C ARG A 663 48.23 36.25 41.39
N PRO A 664 49.07 36.23 42.45
CA PRO A 664 48.89 37.10 43.62
C PRO A 664 49.40 38.56 43.39
N PRO A 665 48.95 39.55 44.18
CA PRO A 665 49.23 40.97 43.93
C PRO A 665 50.21 41.64 44.92
N ALA A 666 51.16 42.45 44.39
CA ALA A 666 51.90 43.58 45.00
C ALA A 666 52.96 44.06 43.95
N ALA A 667 53.42 45.31 43.85
CA ALA A 667 53.20 46.52 44.66
C ALA A 667 53.18 47.81 43.81
N ARG A 668 52.59 48.85 44.42
CA ARG A 668 52.68 50.32 44.30
C ARG A 668 53.82 50.98 43.51
N ASP A 669 53.52 52.15 42.91
CA ASP A 669 54.04 53.52 43.28
C ASP A 669 53.57 54.56 42.22
N THR A 670 52.67 55.52 42.52
CA THR A 670 52.80 56.90 43.09
C THR A 670 53.14 58.04 42.10
N THR A 671 52.43 59.18 42.26
CA THR A 671 52.57 60.51 41.58
C THR A 671 52.18 60.56 40.09
N GLY A 672 51.63 61.65 39.53
CA GLY A 672 51.08 62.87 40.13
C GLY A 672 50.73 63.96 39.08
N THR A 673 49.64 64.70 39.30
CA THR A 673 49.32 66.08 38.78
C THR A 673 49.28 66.44 37.27
N ALA A 674 48.36 67.37 36.98
CA ALA A 674 48.32 68.35 35.87
C ALA A 674 47.57 68.03 34.54
N SER A 675 46.58 68.86 34.25
CA SER A 675 46.09 69.28 32.90
C SER A 675 46.92 70.51 32.43
N PRO A 676 46.82 71.07 31.18
CA PRO A 676 45.71 70.96 30.21
C PRO A 676 46.04 71.00 28.68
N GLN A 677 44.96 70.98 27.87
CA GLN A 677 44.76 71.57 26.52
C GLN A 677 45.42 71.03 25.22
N LYS A 678 44.53 70.76 24.24
CA LYS A 678 44.56 70.99 22.76
C LYS A 678 45.73 70.44 21.90
N VAL A 679 45.36 69.76 20.80
CA VAL A 679 45.40 70.23 19.37
C VAL A 679 44.53 69.27 18.51
N SER A 680 44.18 69.68 17.28
CA SER A 680 43.33 69.02 16.27
C SER A 680 44.11 67.96 15.42
N ALA A 681 43.61 67.29 14.36
CA ALA A 681 42.44 67.47 13.49
C ALA A 681 42.05 66.19 12.67
N GLN A 682 40.90 66.25 11.98
CA GLN A 682 40.48 65.45 10.79
C GLN A 682 40.13 63.95 10.99
N SER A 683 39.16 63.35 10.26
CA SER A 683 38.37 63.79 9.09
C SER A 683 36.93 63.21 9.03
N LEU A 684 36.01 63.94 8.36
CA LEU A 684 34.86 63.52 7.50
C LEU A 684 34.02 62.27 7.91
N GLY A 685 32.69 62.30 8.07
CA GLY A 685 31.63 62.98 7.28
C GLY A 685 30.84 61.91 6.47
N THR A 686 29.51 61.86 6.36
CA THR A 686 28.39 62.77 6.75
C THR A 686 27.07 61.98 6.80
N ALA A 687 26.07 62.44 7.56
CA ALA A 687 24.69 61.93 7.55
C ALA A 687 23.68 63.08 7.70
N ASN A 688 22.42 62.87 7.25
CA ASN A 688 21.12 63.49 7.63
C ASN A 688 20.13 63.37 6.42
N SER A 689 18.85 62.97 6.54
CA SER A 689 17.71 63.54 7.30
C SER A 689 17.27 64.94 6.81
N ALA A 690 15.97 65.31 6.66
CA ALA A 690 14.68 64.59 6.72
C ALA A 690 13.51 65.55 6.31
N ARG A 691 12.25 65.05 6.29
CA ARG A 691 10.93 65.73 6.50
C ARG A 691 9.94 65.98 5.31
N HIS A 692 8.65 65.86 5.70
CA HIS A 692 7.31 66.12 5.12
C HIS A 692 7.03 67.60 4.68
N PRO A 693 5.87 68.02 4.07
CA PRO A 693 4.46 67.56 4.31
C PRO A 693 3.34 67.63 3.20
N VAL A 694 2.14 67.18 3.62
CA VAL A 694 0.69 67.47 3.30
C VAL A 694 0.42 68.75 2.43
N GLU A 695 -0.60 68.91 1.54
CA GLU A 695 -2.08 68.84 1.77
C GLU A 695 -3.03 69.06 0.51
N GLN A 696 -4.24 68.44 0.53
CA GLN A 696 -5.57 68.77 -0.11
C GLN A 696 -5.85 68.87 -1.65
N ALA A 697 -7.16 68.80 -2.00
CA ALA A 697 -7.80 68.64 -3.34
C ALA A 697 -8.78 69.80 -3.71
N PRO A 698 -9.45 69.80 -4.91
CA PRO A 698 -10.89 69.40 -4.95
C PRO A 698 -11.45 68.81 -6.30
N ASP A 699 -12.76 68.48 -6.24
CA ASP A 699 -13.82 68.04 -7.20
C ASP A 699 -13.88 68.68 -8.63
N ALA A 700 -14.66 68.23 -9.65
CA ALA A 700 -15.81 67.29 -9.74
C ALA A 700 -16.13 66.72 -11.17
N THR A 701 -16.89 65.60 -11.18
CA THR A 701 -17.90 65.11 -12.18
C THR A 701 -17.57 64.85 -13.68
N LEU A 702 -17.75 63.58 -14.12
CA LEU A 702 -18.89 63.10 -14.94
C LEU A 702 -18.81 61.56 -15.23
N THR A 703 -19.94 60.86 -15.23
CA THR A 703 -20.18 59.46 -15.63
C THR A 703 -20.93 59.41 -16.99
N PRO A 704 -21.13 58.25 -17.69
CA PRO A 704 -20.94 56.82 -17.31
C PRO A 704 -20.00 56.06 -18.30
N GLU A 705 -19.97 54.74 -18.55
CA GLU A 705 -20.83 53.58 -18.18
C GLU A 705 -20.12 52.19 -18.32
N ALA A 706 -20.77 51.15 -17.79
CA ALA A 706 -20.77 49.71 -18.17
C ALA A 706 -19.51 48.79 -18.15
N THR A 707 -19.76 47.61 -17.54
CA THR A 707 -19.23 46.25 -17.81
C THR A 707 -18.11 45.67 -16.92
N GLU A 708 -18.24 44.37 -16.67
CA GLU A 708 -17.69 43.61 -15.55
C GLU A 708 -16.35 42.91 -15.85
N THR A 709 -15.45 42.81 -14.85
CA THR A 709 -14.66 41.60 -14.53
C THR A 709 -13.75 41.85 -13.31
N PRO A 710 -13.80 41.03 -12.24
CA PRO A 710 -12.89 41.18 -11.10
C PRO A 710 -11.54 40.49 -11.34
N SER A 711 -10.49 41.31 -11.47
CA SER A 711 -9.10 40.87 -11.60
C SER A 711 -8.56 40.18 -10.34
N ASN A 712 -7.72 39.17 -10.55
CA ASN A 712 -6.89 38.55 -9.52
C ASN A 712 -6.09 39.59 -8.71
N ASN A 713 -6.05 39.43 -7.38
CA ASN A 713 -5.06 40.10 -6.54
C ASN A 713 -4.48 39.13 -5.50
N ARG A 714 -3.40 38.45 -5.92
CA ARG A 714 -2.66 37.46 -5.13
C ARG A 714 -1.48 38.17 -4.45
N ARG A 715 -1.57 38.48 -3.15
CA ARG A 715 -0.41 38.91 -2.34
C ARG A 715 0.03 37.78 -1.42
N SER A 716 1.27 37.34 -1.63
CA SER A 716 1.96 36.30 -0.87
C SER A 716 2.46 36.82 0.48
N ALA A 717 2.46 35.93 1.47
CA ALA A 717 3.30 36.02 2.66
C ALA A 717 3.95 34.64 2.87
N THR A 718 5.28 34.63 2.95
CA THR A 718 6.13 33.45 2.82
C THR A 718 6.37 32.72 4.15
N GLY A 719 6.66 31.41 4.10
CA GLY A 719 7.02 30.62 5.29
C GLY A 719 7.18 29.12 5.03
N GLU A 720 8.27 28.75 4.35
CA GLU A 720 8.78 27.38 4.11
C GLU A 720 7.90 26.45 3.23
N GLU A 721 8.31 26.32 1.96
CA GLU A 721 7.70 25.46 0.95
C GLU A 721 8.36 24.06 0.88
N PRO A 722 7.59 22.99 0.60
CA PRO A 722 8.14 21.75 0.06
C PRO A 722 8.48 21.92 -1.44
N CYS A 723 9.51 21.24 -1.94
CA CYS A 723 10.03 21.37 -3.30
C CYS A 723 8.95 21.44 -4.40
N GLU A 724 8.75 22.62 -4.98
CA GLU A 724 8.11 22.74 -6.28
C GLU A 724 8.99 22.09 -7.36
N ALA A 725 8.36 21.37 -8.29
CA ALA A 725 9.04 20.83 -9.45
C ALA A 725 9.57 21.97 -10.34
N ARG A 726 10.89 22.05 -10.51
CA ARG A 726 11.51 23.00 -11.45
C ARG A 726 10.99 22.74 -12.86
N ARG A 727 10.26 23.71 -13.39
CA ARG A 727 9.95 23.81 -14.83
C ARG A 727 11.15 24.37 -15.58
N ASP A 728 12.26 23.62 -15.59
CA ASP A 728 13.41 23.92 -16.44
C ASP A 728 13.15 23.37 -17.87
N ALA A 729 12.09 23.88 -18.52
CA ALA A 729 11.87 23.73 -19.96
C ALA A 729 12.23 25.07 -20.63
N GLY A 730 13.24 25.06 -21.50
CA GLY A 730 13.68 26.27 -22.19
C GLY A 730 12.57 26.89 -23.06
N PRO A 731 12.60 28.20 -23.33
CA PRO A 731 11.50 28.90 -24.01
C PRO A 731 11.16 28.38 -25.41
N GLY A 732 12.08 27.68 -26.10
CA GLY A 732 11.79 26.99 -27.36
C GLY A 732 10.89 25.75 -27.20
N SER A 733 11.11 24.95 -26.15
CA SER A 733 10.33 23.72 -25.89
C SER A 733 8.85 24.03 -25.61
N ALA A 734 8.57 25.11 -24.87
CA ALA A 734 7.19 25.51 -24.57
C ALA A 734 6.39 25.94 -25.81
N ALA A 735 7.05 26.55 -26.82
CA ALA A 735 6.41 26.95 -28.07
C ALA A 735 6.11 25.73 -28.96
N ALA A 736 7.12 24.89 -29.21
CA ALA A 736 6.97 23.65 -29.98
C ALA A 736 5.90 22.71 -29.38
N ARG A 737 5.82 22.63 -28.04
CA ARG A 737 4.80 21.86 -27.32
C ARG A 737 3.38 22.42 -27.47
N LEU A 738 3.22 23.75 -27.47
CA LEU A 738 1.92 24.38 -27.73
C LEU A 738 1.47 24.13 -29.17
N GLU A 739 2.40 24.17 -30.12
CA GLU A 739 2.17 23.89 -31.53
C GLU A 739 1.80 22.43 -31.76
N PHE A 740 2.56 21.48 -31.19
CA PHE A 740 2.25 20.05 -31.21
C PHE A 740 0.81 19.78 -30.74
N MET A 741 0.44 20.27 -29.55
CA MET A 741 -0.91 20.05 -29.02
C MET A 741 -1.99 20.75 -29.85
N THR A 742 -1.69 21.86 -30.51
CA THR A 742 -2.62 22.56 -31.38
C THR A 742 -2.86 21.78 -32.69
N VAL A 743 -1.82 21.18 -33.26
CA VAL A 743 -1.92 20.33 -34.46
C VAL A 743 -2.57 18.99 -34.12
N PHE A 744 -2.14 18.33 -33.04
CA PHE A 744 -2.66 17.05 -32.56
C PHE A 744 -4.18 17.10 -32.32
N ASN A 745 -4.66 18.05 -31.52
CA ASN A 745 -6.10 18.19 -31.25
C ASN A 745 -6.92 18.54 -32.51
N ARG A 746 -6.32 19.26 -33.47
CA ARG A 746 -6.97 19.56 -34.77
C ARG A 746 -7.10 18.31 -35.63
N LEU A 747 -6.10 17.43 -35.62
CA LEU A 747 -6.12 16.17 -36.36
C LEU A 747 -7.09 15.16 -35.73
N LEU A 748 -7.15 15.08 -34.40
CA LEU A 748 -8.20 14.33 -33.69
C LEU A 748 -9.61 14.81 -34.06
N ALA A 749 -9.83 16.13 -34.06
CA ALA A 749 -11.11 16.72 -34.49
C ALA A 749 -11.41 16.49 -35.98
N GLY A 750 -10.40 16.19 -36.79
CA GLY A 750 -10.51 15.76 -38.19
C GLY A 750 -10.89 14.28 -38.36
N GLY A 751 -11.03 13.51 -37.28
CA GLY A 751 -11.40 12.09 -37.32
C GLY A 751 -10.23 11.13 -37.57
N LEU A 752 -8.99 11.62 -37.52
CA LEU A 752 -7.80 10.76 -37.53
C LEU A 752 -7.71 9.96 -36.22
N SER A 753 -7.07 8.80 -36.27
CA SER A 753 -6.75 8.05 -35.03
C SER A 753 -5.79 8.86 -34.14
N LYS A 754 -5.72 8.52 -32.84
CA LYS A 754 -4.75 9.16 -31.94
C LYS A 754 -3.31 9.00 -32.45
N THR A 755 -3.00 7.87 -33.08
CA THR A 755 -1.70 7.54 -33.65
C THR A 755 -1.37 8.38 -34.88
N GLU A 756 -2.29 8.45 -35.85
CA GLU A 756 -2.11 9.26 -37.06
C GLU A 756 -2.02 10.75 -36.73
N ALA A 757 -2.85 11.22 -35.78
CA ALA A 757 -2.81 12.57 -35.27
C ALA A 757 -1.46 12.89 -34.58
N ALA A 758 -0.93 11.97 -33.77
CA ALA A 758 0.36 12.15 -33.08
C ALA A 758 1.54 12.18 -34.08
N ALA A 759 1.59 11.21 -35.00
CA ALA A 759 2.67 11.10 -35.98
C ALA A 759 2.72 12.33 -36.92
N GLN A 760 1.56 12.78 -37.41
CA GLN A 760 1.47 13.97 -38.26
C GLN A 760 1.73 15.27 -37.48
N ALA A 761 1.32 15.36 -36.22
CA ALA A 761 1.66 16.51 -35.36
C ALA A 761 3.16 16.58 -35.04
N LEU A 762 3.81 15.44 -34.80
CA LEU A 762 5.27 15.36 -34.65
C LEU A 762 5.98 15.81 -35.93
N GLN A 763 5.57 15.31 -37.11
CA GLN A 763 6.13 15.75 -38.38
C GLN A 763 5.94 17.25 -38.63
N ALA A 764 4.76 17.80 -38.31
CA ALA A 764 4.49 19.23 -38.47
C ALA A 764 5.42 20.10 -37.62
N VAL A 765 5.68 19.70 -36.37
CA VAL A 765 6.56 20.45 -35.46
C VAL A 765 8.04 20.22 -35.78
N SER A 766 8.45 19.01 -36.20
CA SER A 766 9.84 18.71 -36.56
C SER A 766 10.31 19.37 -37.87
N VAL A 767 9.39 19.91 -38.67
CA VAL A 767 9.69 20.65 -39.91
C VAL A 767 9.67 22.18 -39.69
N ALA A 768 9.18 22.64 -38.54
CA ALA A 768 9.04 24.06 -38.20
C ALA A 768 10.16 24.62 -37.30
N GLY A 769 11.00 23.76 -36.70
CA GLY A 769 12.18 24.09 -35.89
C GLY A 769 13.50 23.83 -36.62
#